data_AF-A0A427YW56-F1
#
_entry.id   AF-A0A427YW56-F1
#
_cell.length_a   1.000
_cell.length_b   1.000
_cell.length_c   1.000
_cell.angle_alpha   90.00
_cell.angle_beta   90.00
_cell.angle_gamma   90.00
#
_symmetry.space_group_name_H-M   'P 1'
#
loop_
_entity.id
_entity.type
_entity.pdbx_description
1 polymer ?
#
loop_
_entity_poly.entity_id
_entity_poly.type
_entity_poly.pdbx_seq_one_letter_code
_entity_poly.pdbx_strand_id
1 'polypeptide(L)'
;MQPYHPPTPRHQYSSPATPDSPAFEKESHIGSEASARQAREAADGVVRDYEDKRDRLAKAIESSLYLLGDLRNFNGQQWTVRYPHLRPEIAGEPSLPQRPGMAKRTLTFADEPSSTTEVVLSSTPTARRAIKRSLTFAPAPSSAPSLTPAEPSTGARRSDDEDDFSILRLDLNLGAARHADSLISHLEKASISMLLDNRIAASLDHLALLRKRIYDAHSRVLVTGDLNAGKSTLINALLRRNEVMPTDQQPLTTRFVEVVSAKENEGREEIHVVDREAKYDPADKSTYTVESIDKLEAIATDMETDASSPPLRVFLREAPTDIANPSILHNGVVDISLIDAPGLNRDSIKTTANFARQVEIDVVVFVVSAANHFTLSAKEFIWQAGHEKAHLFIVVNRFDQIKDKERCRRVVLEQIKQLSPSTYEDAADLVHFVDSANVAFGIPDGEAGSEELDEAFCHLEHSLRSFVLVNRAKSKLGPAQNYITHLLADVELLASANSLLAAQEREAARDELARVKPVLEKMKKGKESFEESLVAEEEQSTQQASTRARAAMDRALERVGRGELAAPAPGLELPVYPGLLGVWDYAKEIKNVLLSSLDFASSLVEADARKITAEGVDRVSQLGDKHLPDDVERTQRIFVPSAMFSQRKLSRRQSGVASIGLGLASQRQLSEVNISDIFDLQHHVFIARSNLPSNSSSSHELVPFSAELSSLGAASLAVGALSLSTKTLGLNAIIDGFVRFSELASNPAARRWAAPIVGIFAFGAVAYVVYELPRSIPRNVGRHLQASLLIGSGMPGDNETTPWAEYQAGRVSKEVRKVMRLAAWDLRERFKAAVDARGEVVRESEETERRAAKALTWFAEVEKRVESIRDEVGVKV
;
A
#
# COMPACT_ATOMS: atom_id res chain seq x y z
N MET A 1 94.89 28.65 -70.83
CA MET A 1 94.02 29.83 -71.02
C MET A 1 92.58 29.36 -71.06
N GLN A 2 91.66 30.09 -70.43
CA GLN A 2 90.19 30.04 -70.62
C GLN A 2 89.79 30.96 -71.82
N PRO A 3 88.51 31.13 -72.25
CA PRO A 3 87.21 30.68 -71.71
C PRO A 3 86.39 29.85 -72.77
N TYR A 4 85.05 29.72 -72.85
CA TYR A 4 83.87 30.30 -72.16
C TYR A 4 82.63 29.35 -72.24
N HIS A 5 81.59 29.65 -71.46
CA HIS A 5 80.16 29.24 -71.59
C HIS A 5 79.33 30.50 -72.01
N PRO A 6 77.97 30.58 -72.00
CA PRO A 6 76.85 29.62 -71.83
C PRO A 6 75.98 29.65 -73.13
N PRO A 7 74.61 29.67 -73.23
CA PRO A 7 73.49 29.44 -72.29
C PRO A 7 72.30 28.58 -72.84
N THR A 8 71.16 28.63 -72.16
CA THR A 8 69.79 28.23 -72.60
C THR A 8 68.82 29.44 -72.43
N PRO A 9 67.59 29.48 -73.01
CA PRO A 9 66.40 29.02 -72.25
C PRO A 9 65.08 28.62 -73.02
N ARG A 10 64.32 27.68 -72.41
CA ARG A 10 62.84 27.51 -72.21
C ARG A 10 61.72 28.00 -73.20
N HIS A 11 60.53 27.36 -73.01
CA HIS A 11 59.13 27.74 -73.37
C HIS A 11 58.61 27.41 -74.80
N GLN A 12 57.36 26.96 -75.06
CA GLN A 12 56.32 26.27 -74.24
C GLN A 12 55.15 25.72 -75.14
N TYR A 13 54.31 24.82 -74.61
CA TYR A 13 52.91 24.48 -74.99
C TYR A 13 52.52 23.65 -76.25
N SER A 14 52.03 22.42 -75.96
CA SER A 14 50.75 21.77 -76.37
C SER A 14 50.32 21.55 -77.83
N SER A 15 49.98 20.27 -78.14
CA SER A 15 48.66 19.84 -78.71
C SER A 15 48.45 18.31 -78.49
N PRO A 16 47.20 17.76 -78.54
CA PRO A 16 46.87 16.53 -77.80
C PRO A 16 46.28 15.33 -78.59
N ALA A 17 46.24 14.19 -77.88
CA ALA A 17 45.23 13.11 -77.91
C ALA A 17 45.09 12.15 -79.13
N THR A 18 45.39 10.88 -78.86
CA THR A 18 44.50 9.71 -79.12
C THR A 18 44.61 8.74 -77.93
N PRO A 19 43.58 7.92 -77.63
CA PRO A 19 43.50 7.18 -76.36
C PRO A 19 44.32 5.89 -76.34
N ASP A 20 44.98 5.64 -75.22
CA ASP A 20 45.86 4.48 -75.00
C ASP A 20 45.15 3.31 -74.30
N SER A 21 45.81 2.14 -74.32
CA SER A 21 45.42 0.98 -73.50
C SER A 21 45.72 1.22 -72.01
N PRO A 22 45.07 0.54 -71.06
CA PRO A 22 45.38 0.67 -69.64
C PRO A 22 46.76 0.06 -69.32
N ALA A 23 47.81 0.86 -69.47
CA ALA A 23 49.13 0.56 -68.97
C ALA A 23 49.11 0.58 -67.43
N PHE A 24 49.75 -0.41 -66.81
CA PHE A 24 49.81 -0.55 -65.36
C PHE A 24 50.84 0.45 -64.81
N GLU A 25 50.39 1.61 -64.31
CA GLU A 25 51.28 2.58 -63.69
C GLU A 25 51.89 2.03 -62.40
N LYS A 26 53.21 2.22 -62.23
CA LYS A 26 53.87 1.93 -60.97
C LYS A 26 53.64 3.08 -60.00
N GLU A 27 52.76 2.88 -59.02
CA GLU A 27 52.76 3.73 -57.84
C GLU A 27 54.10 3.56 -57.09
N SER A 28 54.93 4.60 -57.11
CA SER A 28 56.21 4.63 -56.41
C SER A 28 56.02 4.98 -54.94
N HIS A 29 56.55 4.14 -54.05
CA HIS A 29 56.46 4.32 -52.59
C HIS A 29 57.06 5.67 -52.14
N ILE A 30 56.21 6.65 -51.83
CA ILE A 30 56.54 7.88 -51.10
C ILE A 30 55.40 8.18 -50.11
N GLY A 31 55.03 7.20 -49.28
CA GLY A 31 53.84 7.29 -48.42
C GLY A 31 53.84 6.44 -47.14
N SER A 32 54.90 5.69 -46.84
CA SER A 32 54.91 4.73 -45.73
C SER A 32 54.88 5.44 -44.35
N GLU A 33 55.79 6.40 -44.09
CA GLU A 33 55.76 7.26 -42.90
C GLU A 33 54.39 7.90 -42.63
N ALA A 34 53.69 8.34 -43.68
CA ALA A 34 52.36 8.95 -43.56
C ALA A 34 51.31 7.91 -43.16
N SER A 35 51.32 6.74 -43.81
CA SER A 35 50.44 5.61 -43.47
C SER A 35 50.68 5.10 -42.05
N ALA A 36 51.94 4.95 -41.63
CA ALA A 36 52.29 4.52 -40.27
C ALA A 36 51.87 5.51 -39.19
N ARG A 37 51.96 6.83 -39.45
CA ARG A 37 51.44 7.87 -38.54
C ARG A 37 49.92 7.88 -38.48
N GLN A 38 49.25 7.78 -39.63
CA GLN A 38 47.79 7.73 -39.71
C GLN A 38 47.22 6.47 -39.03
N ALA A 39 47.89 5.32 -39.18
CA ALA A 39 47.57 4.12 -38.43
C ALA A 39 47.73 4.34 -36.91
N ARG A 40 48.86 4.90 -36.46
CA ARG A 40 49.12 5.23 -35.04
C ARG A 40 47.98 6.09 -34.45
N GLU A 41 47.65 7.20 -35.09
CA GLU A 41 46.54 8.08 -34.67
C GLU A 41 45.18 7.34 -34.61
N ALA A 42 44.92 6.42 -35.53
CA ALA A 42 43.65 5.69 -35.58
C ALA A 42 43.43 4.77 -34.36
N ALA A 43 44.44 4.00 -33.91
CA ALA A 43 44.25 3.14 -32.74
C ALA A 43 44.40 3.87 -31.40
N ASP A 44 45.13 5.00 -31.33
CA ASP A 44 45.01 5.92 -30.19
C ASP A 44 43.57 6.48 -30.08
N GLY A 45 42.87 6.62 -31.20
CA GLY A 45 41.41 6.78 -31.26
C GLY A 45 40.66 5.59 -30.67
N VAL A 46 40.91 4.36 -31.15
CA VAL A 46 40.27 3.12 -30.65
C VAL A 46 40.46 2.91 -29.14
N VAL A 47 41.63 3.26 -28.59
CA VAL A 47 41.90 3.23 -27.15
C VAL A 47 40.95 4.18 -26.42
N ARG A 48 40.86 5.45 -26.85
CA ARG A 48 39.96 6.45 -26.24
C ARG A 48 38.49 6.06 -26.39
N ASP A 49 38.07 5.59 -27.55
CA ASP A 49 36.69 5.12 -27.78
C ASP A 49 36.32 3.93 -26.89
N TYR A 50 37.27 3.03 -26.61
CA TYR A 50 37.09 1.95 -25.65
C TYR A 50 36.93 2.48 -24.21
N GLU A 51 37.79 3.42 -23.77
CA GLU A 51 37.71 4.02 -22.43
C GLU A 51 36.43 4.82 -22.23
N ASP A 52 36.09 5.71 -23.16
CA ASP A 52 34.84 6.46 -23.14
C ASP A 52 33.64 5.53 -23.08
N LYS A 53 33.63 4.43 -23.85
CA LYS A 53 32.54 3.44 -23.81
C LYS A 53 32.52 2.65 -22.49
N ARG A 54 33.68 2.25 -21.94
CA ARG A 54 33.81 1.59 -20.63
C ARG A 54 33.21 2.46 -19.52
N ASP A 55 33.60 3.73 -19.46
CA ASP A 55 33.27 4.61 -18.34
C ASP A 55 31.84 5.14 -18.43
N ARG A 56 31.34 5.44 -19.62
CA ARG A 56 29.91 5.71 -19.87
C ARG A 56 29.03 4.53 -19.45
N LEU A 57 29.42 3.29 -19.81
CA LEU A 57 28.67 2.09 -19.46
C LEU A 57 28.74 1.77 -17.96
N ALA A 58 29.91 1.97 -17.32
CA ALA A 58 30.07 1.82 -15.88
C ALA A 58 29.19 2.82 -15.11
N LYS A 59 29.18 4.09 -15.54
CA LYS A 59 28.28 5.13 -14.99
C LYS A 59 26.81 4.72 -15.15
N ALA A 60 26.41 4.28 -16.34
CA ALA A 60 25.05 3.82 -16.60
C ALA A 60 24.62 2.64 -15.70
N ILE A 61 25.55 1.75 -15.32
CA ILE A 61 25.29 0.69 -14.32
C ILE A 61 25.09 1.27 -12.92
N GLU A 62 25.88 2.25 -12.49
CA GLU A 62 25.67 2.92 -11.19
C GLU A 62 24.31 3.64 -11.15
N SER A 63 23.97 4.37 -12.22
CA SER A 63 22.67 5.01 -12.40
C SER A 63 21.52 3.99 -12.39
N SER A 64 21.70 2.82 -13.03
CA SER A 64 20.71 1.73 -13.06
C SER A 64 20.55 1.01 -11.72
N LEU A 65 21.64 0.81 -10.98
CA LEU A 65 21.63 0.27 -9.61
C LEU A 65 20.85 1.19 -8.66
N TYR A 66 21.07 2.51 -8.77
CA TYR A 66 20.29 3.49 -8.00
C TYR A 66 18.82 3.49 -8.40
N LEU A 67 18.51 3.46 -9.69
CA LEU A 67 17.13 3.44 -10.21
C LEU A 67 16.34 2.21 -9.73
N LEU A 68 16.92 1.01 -9.82
CA LEU A 68 16.31 -0.21 -9.29
C LEU A 68 16.19 -0.21 -7.76
N GLY A 69 17.17 0.36 -7.05
CA GLY A 69 17.12 0.53 -5.61
C GLY A 69 15.99 1.46 -5.15
N ASP A 70 15.76 2.56 -5.87
CA ASP A 70 14.67 3.48 -5.59
C ASP A 70 13.31 2.86 -5.94
N LEU A 71 13.18 2.18 -7.10
CA LEU A 71 12.00 1.42 -7.48
C LEU A 71 11.63 0.35 -6.42
N ARG A 72 12.63 -0.34 -5.88
CA ARG A 72 12.46 -1.30 -4.78
C ARG A 72 11.90 -0.65 -3.52
N ASN A 73 12.52 0.45 -3.08
CA ASN A 73 12.08 1.19 -1.90
C ASN A 73 10.66 1.77 -2.08
N PHE A 74 10.35 2.29 -3.27
CA PHE A 74 9.04 2.84 -3.61
C PHE A 74 7.94 1.77 -3.58
N ASN A 75 8.20 0.60 -4.19
CA ASN A 75 7.32 -0.57 -4.19
C ASN A 75 6.99 -1.06 -2.76
N GLY A 76 7.98 -1.07 -1.87
CA GLY A 76 7.83 -1.56 -0.50
C GLY A 76 7.22 -0.55 0.49
N GLN A 77 7.31 0.76 0.24
CA GLN A 77 6.97 1.79 1.26
C GLN A 77 5.90 2.81 0.84
N GLN A 78 5.70 3.08 -0.46
CA GLN A 78 4.88 4.20 -0.92
C GLN A 78 3.72 3.80 -1.82
N TRP A 79 3.94 2.83 -2.71
CA TRP A 79 2.97 2.41 -3.72
C TRP A 79 3.24 0.98 -4.17
N THR A 80 2.27 0.07 -4.04
CA THR A 80 2.40 -1.30 -4.53
C THR A 80 2.40 -1.31 -6.06
N VAL A 81 3.57 -1.52 -6.68
CA VAL A 81 3.73 -1.54 -8.13
C VAL A 81 2.96 -2.74 -8.70
N ARG A 82 2.02 -2.46 -9.62
CA ARG A 82 1.26 -3.50 -10.32
C ARG A 82 2.04 -3.99 -11.54
N TYR A 83 2.05 -5.30 -11.76
CA TYR A 83 2.68 -5.88 -12.95
C TYR A 83 1.68 -5.84 -14.13
N PRO A 84 2.06 -5.30 -15.31
CA PRO A 84 1.17 -5.24 -16.47
C PRO A 84 0.83 -6.63 -17.04
N HIS A 85 -0.41 -6.80 -17.48
CA HIS A 85 -0.86 -8.00 -18.21
C HIS A 85 -1.06 -7.66 -19.69
N LEU A 86 0.01 -7.80 -20.48
CA LEU A 86 -0.06 -7.64 -21.93
C LEU A 86 -0.69 -8.90 -22.53
N ARG A 87 -2.00 -8.84 -22.79
CA ARG A 87 -2.69 -9.83 -23.62
C ARG A 87 -2.53 -9.43 -25.09
N PRO A 88 -1.96 -10.26 -25.97
CA PRO A 88 -2.03 -10.01 -27.40
C PRO A 88 -3.49 -10.12 -27.84
N GLU A 89 -4.03 -9.06 -28.45
CA GLU A 89 -5.35 -9.13 -29.07
C GLU A 89 -5.33 -10.07 -30.28
N ILE A 90 -5.90 -11.26 -30.11
CA ILE A 90 -6.25 -12.11 -31.25
C ILE A 90 -7.42 -11.46 -31.96
N ALA A 91 -7.10 -10.66 -32.99
CA ALA A 91 -8.06 -9.85 -33.72
C ALA A 91 -9.09 -10.71 -34.49
N GLY A 92 -10.19 -11.06 -33.83
CA GLY A 92 -11.44 -11.48 -34.47
C GLY A 92 -12.04 -12.79 -33.99
N GLU A 93 -12.82 -12.76 -32.91
CA GLU A 93 -14.07 -13.54 -32.83
C GLU A 93 -15.11 -12.85 -31.91
N PRO A 94 -16.33 -12.53 -32.39
CA PRO A 94 -17.33 -11.82 -31.59
C PRO A 94 -18.06 -12.77 -30.63
N SER A 95 -17.66 -12.78 -29.36
CA SER A 95 -18.33 -13.60 -28.34
C SER A 95 -19.74 -13.10 -28.04
N LEU A 96 -20.70 -14.04 -27.95
CA LEU A 96 -22.13 -13.75 -27.79
C LEU A 96 -22.47 -13.28 -26.37
N PRO A 97 -23.43 -12.34 -26.20
CA PRO A 97 -23.81 -11.83 -24.89
C PRO A 97 -24.47 -12.90 -24.03
N GLN A 98 -23.79 -13.32 -22.95
CA GLN A 98 -24.39 -14.21 -21.95
C GLN A 98 -25.52 -13.51 -21.19
N ARG A 99 -26.61 -14.25 -20.95
CA ARG A 99 -27.81 -13.72 -20.27
C ARG A 99 -27.56 -13.55 -18.76
N PRO A 100 -28.17 -12.54 -18.10
CA PRO A 100 -27.99 -12.31 -16.67
C PRO A 100 -28.53 -13.48 -15.83
N GLY A 101 -27.62 -14.17 -15.11
CA GLY A 101 -27.93 -15.25 -14.19
C GLY A 101 -28.43 -14.74 -12.84
N MET A 102 -29.60 -15.24 -12.42
CA MET A 102 -30.32 -14.85 -11.20
C MET A 102 -29.44 -14.77 -9.92
N ALA A 103 -29.60 -13.67 -9.17
CA ALA A 103 -28.74 -13.32 -8.04
C ALA A 103 -28.73 -14.32 -6.87
N LYS A 104 -27.56 -14.47 -6.23
CA LYS A 104 -27.41 -14.94 -4.85
C LYS A 104 -26.68 -13.87 -4.04
N ARG A 105 -27.21 -13.54 -2.86
CA ARG A 105 -26.60 -12.60 -1.91
C ARG A 105 -25.57 -13.32 -1.03
N THR A 106 -24.33 -12.87 -1.07
CA THR A 106 -23.32 -13.06 -0.02
C THR A 106 -22.57 -11.75 0.15
N LEU A 107 -22.28 -11.37 1.40
CA LEU A 107 -21.56 -10.14 1.72
C LEU A 107 -20.05 -10.40 1.63
N THR A 108 -19.36 -9.62 0.81
CA THR A 108 -17.89 -9.53 0.76
C THR A 108 -17.50 -8.08 0.50
N PHE A 109 -16.44 -7.62 1.17
CA PHE A 109 -15.92 -6.27 0.98
C PHE A 109 -15.18 -6.17 -0.36
N ALA A 110 -15.10 -4.97 -0.94
CA ALA A 110 -14.67 -4.82 -2.33
C ALA A 110 -13.15 -4.86 -2.49
N ASP A 111 -12.67 -5.80 -3.30
CA ASP A 111 -11.47 -5.61 -4.12
C ASP A 111 -11.61 -6.47 -5.40
N GLU A 112 -12.04 -5.84 -6.51
CA GLU A 112 -12.37 -6.55 -7.75
C GLU A 112 -11.15 -6.71 -8.68
N PRO A 113 -10.81 -7.94 -9.11
CA PRO A 113 -9.79 -8.18 -10.14
C PRO A 113 -10.36 -8.02 -11.58
N SER A 114 -11.56 -7.46 -11.75
CA SER A 114 -12.32 -7.43 -13.00
C SER A 114 -11.96 -6.27 -13.94
N SER A 115 -11.31 -5.22 -13.44
CA SER A 115 -10.99 -4.01 -14.21
C SER A 115 -9.73 -4.17 -15.05
N THR A 116 -9.86 -4.82 -16.20
CA THR A 116 -8.83 -4.81 -17.25
C THR A 116 -8.76 -3.42 -17.90
N THR A 117 -7.74 -2.64 -17.54
CA THR A 117 -7.42 -1.37 -18.22
C THR A 117 -6.70 -1.63 -19.53
N GLU A 118 -7.29 -1.24 -20.66
CA GLU A 118 -6.64 -1.26 -21.97
C GLU A 118 -5.56 -0.17 -22.05
N VAL A 119 -4.30 -0.58 -21.99
CA VAL A 119 -3.14 0.32 -22.17
C VAL A 119 -2.85 0.44 -23.66
N VAL A 120 -3.52 1.37 -24.35
CA VAL A 120 -3.20 1.71 -25.74
C VAL A 120 -1.87 2.45 -25.78
N LEU A 121 -0.77 1.69 -25.93
CA LEU A 121 0.56 2.23 -26.19
C LEU A 121 0.55 2.92 -27.56
N SER A 122 0.34 4.23 -27.57
CA SER A 122 0.39 5.06 -28.78
C SER A 122 1.82 5.17 -29.29
N SER A 123 2.28 4.15 -30.02
CA SER A 123 3.65 4.06 -30.53
C SER A 123 4.00 5.29 -31.38
N THR A 124 4.90 6.13 -30.88
CA THR A 124 5.55 7.15 -31.68
C THR A 124 6.31 6.47 -32.83
N PRO A 125 6.25 6.98 -34.08
CA PRO A 125 6.70 6.25 -35.27
C PRO A 125 8.23 6.33 -35.49
N THR A 126 8.99 6.10 -34.43
CA THR A 126 10.46 6.13 -34.37
C THR A 126 10.97 4.90 -33.62
N ALA A 127 12.20 4.45 -33.92
CA ALA A 127 12.87 3.27 -33.34
C ALA A 127 12.32 1.84 -33.60
N ARG A 128 11.14 1.62 -34.22
CA ARG A 128 10.76 0.26 -34.71
C ARG A 128 11.35 -0.06 -36.11
N ARG A 129 12.68 -0.25 -36.22
CA ARG A 129 13.37 -0.63 -37.47
C ARG A 129 14.31 -1.85 -37.36
N ALA A 130 13.70 -3.02 -37.17
CA ALA A 130 14.16 -4.36 -37.60
C ALA A 130 15.68 -4.68 -37.54
N ILE A 131 16.13 -5.24 -36.42
CA ILE A 131 17.37 -6.04 -36.36
C ILE A 131 17.01 -7.50 -36.65
N LYS A 132 17.63 -8.12 -37.66
CA LYS A 132 17.46 -9.56 -37.98
C LYS A 132 18.56 -10.40 -37.34
N ARG A 133 18.24 -11.67 -37.03
CA ARG A 133 18.96 -12.58 -36.12
C ARG A 133 20.29 -13.14 -36.68
N SER A 134 21.19 -13.52 -35.76
CA SER A 134 22.18 -14.60 -35.98
C SER A 134 22.60 -15.34 -34.69
N LEU A 135 22.09 -16.56 -34.52
CA LEU A 135 22.73 -17.79 -33.99
C LEU A 135 23.44 -17.85 -32.60
N THR A 136 22.68 -18.32 -31.60
CA THR A 136 22.88 -19.52 -30.72
C THR A 136 24.27 -20.01 -30.23
N PHE A 137 24.44 -20.14 -28.89
CA PHE A 137 24.82 -21.34 -28.09
C PHE A 137 24.76 -20.97 -26.56
N ALA A 138 23.92 -21.58 -25.69
CA ALA A 138 24.00 -22.88 -24.97
C ALA A 138 25.03 -22.91 -23.80
N PRO A 139 24.89 -23.75 -22.73
CA PRO A 139 24.03 -24.94 -22.57
C PRO A 139 23.23 -25.02 -21.22
N ALA A 140 22.63 -26.19 -20.94
CA ALA A 140 22.07 -26.60 -19.64
C ALA A 140 22.61 -28.01 -19.24
N PRO A 141 22.63 -28.39 -17.95
CA PRO A 141 23.26 -29.64 -17.49
C PRO A 141 22.42 -30.90 -17.78
N SER A 142 23.10 -32.06 -17.81
CA SER A 142 22.59 -33.30 -18.40
C SER A 142 22.29 -34.44 -17.40
N SER A 143 21.28 -35.25 -17.73
CA SER A 143 21.17 -36.65 -17.32
C SER A 143 20.35 -37.45 -18.36
N ALA A 144 20.60 -38.75 -18.48
CA ALA A 144 20.06 -39.63 -19.53
C ALA A 144 20.20 -41.12 -19.10
N PRO A 145 19.66 -42.12 -19.83
CA PRO A 145 18.78 -42.07 -21.01
C PRO A 145 17.49 -42.93 -20.88
N SER A 146 16.57 -42.81 -21.84
CA SER A 146 15.70 -43.93 -22.27
C SER A 146 15.22 -43.71 -23.72
N LEU A 147 14.75 -44.78 -24.39
CA LEU A 147 14.63 -44.87 -25.86
C LEU A 147 13.17 -44.92 -26.33
N THR A 148 12.83 -44.19 -27.40
CA THR A 148 12.10 -44.68 -28.60
C THR A 148 11.96 -43.57 -29.67
N PRO A 149 11.85 -43.90 -30.98
CA PRO A 149 11.88 -42.92 -32.05
C PRO A 149 10.49 -42.53 -32.59
N ALA A 150 10.35 -41.28 -33.04
CA ALA A 150 9.30 -40.82 -33.95
C ALA A 150 9.84 -39.68 -34.83
N GLU A 151 9.64 -39.75 -36.14
CA GLU A 151 10.14 -38.79 -37.13
C GLU A 151 9.10 -37.69 -37.49
N PRO A 152 9.50 -36.58 -38.17
CA PRO A 152 8.94 -35.27 -37.87
C PRO A 152 7.78 -34.81 -38.76
N SER A 153 6.95 -33.93 -38.19
CA SER A 153 6.09 -33.01 -38.95
C SER A 153 6.72 -31.61 -39.00
N THR A 154 7.02 -31.10 -40.19
CA THR A 154 7.58 -29.76 -40.39
C THR A 154 6.54 -28.66 -40.12
N GLY A 155 6.85 -27.76 -39.18
CA GLY A 155 6.02 -26.58 -38.88
C GLY A 155 6.90 -25.39 -38.48
N ALA A 156 7.03 -24.40 -39.37
CA ALA A 156 7.82 -23.21 -39.10
C ALA A 156 7.09 -22.30 -38.08
N ARG A 157 7.63 -22.22 -36.86
CA ARG A 157 7.14 -21.27 -35.85
C ARG A 157 7.47 -19.85 -36.30
N ARG A 158 6.44 -19.00 -36.39
CA ARG A 158 6.61 -17.55 -36.22
C ARG A 158 6.99 -17.29 -34.76
N SER A 159 7.64 -16.16 -34.51
CA SER A 159 7.94 -15.68 -33.15
C SER A 159 6.91 -14.63 -32.81
N ASP A 160 6.18 -14.86 -31.73
CA ASP A 160 5.10 -14.00 -31.24
C ASP A 160 5.57 -13.21 -30.00
N ASP A 161 6.90 -13.10 -29.83
CA ASP A 161 7.62 -12.71 -28.61
C ASP A 161 8.09 -11.23 -28.59
N GLU A 162 7.34 -10.28 -29.17
CA GLU A 162 7.78 -8.86 -29.29
C GLU A 162 7.22 -7.88 -28.22
N ASP A 163 6.16 -8.23 -27.49
CA ASP A 163 5.53 -7.37 -26.47
C ASP A 163 5.52 -8.03 -25.06
N ASP A 164 6.61 -8.70 -24.67
CA ASP A 164 6.73 -9.46 -23.40
C ASP A 164 7.95 -9.01 -22.56
N PHE A 165 7.87 -9.10 -21.23
CA PHE A 165 8.94 -8.62 -20.32
C PHE A 165 10.24 -9.43 -20.48
N SER A 166 11.37 -8.72 -20.63
CA SER A 166 12.63 -9.32 -21.09
C SER A 166 13.54 -9.80 -19.97
N ILE A 167 13.69 -9.01 -18.91
CA ILE A 167 14.56 -9.27 -17.74
C ILE A 167 13.71 -9.35 -16.47
N LEU A 168 12.72 -8.48 -16.29
CA LEU A 168 11.84 -8.43 -15.11
C LEU A 168 10.67 -9.43 -15.18
N ARG A 169 10.73 -10.43 -16.06
CA ARG A 169 9.74 -11.53 -16.14
C ARG A 169 9.56 -12.23 -14.79
N LEU A 170 8.31 -12.41 -14.38
CA LEU A 170 7.94 -13.12 -13.15
C LEU A 170 7.90 -14.64 -13.36
N ASP A 171 9.05 -15.29 -13.23
CA ASP A 171 9.18 -16.75 -13.31
C ASP A 171 8.51 -17.46 -12.12
N LEU A 172 7.24 -17.85 -12.27
CA LEU A 172 6.57 -18.75 -11.33
C LEU A 172 7.14 -20.16 -11.44
N ASN A 173 7.96 -20.57 -10.46
CA ASN A 173 8.51 -21.93 -10.34
C ASN A 173 7.43 -22.97 -9.92
N LEU A 174 6.41 -23.13 -10.78
CA LEU A 174 5.35 -24.12 -10.69
C LEU A 174 5.62 -25.21 -11.75
N GLY A 175 6.16 -26.35 -11.31
CA GLY A 175 6.72 -27.37 -12.19
C GLY A 175 5.77 -27.85 -13.31
N ALA A 176 6.30 -27.93 -14.53
CA ALA A 176 5.67 -28.45 -15.75
C ALA A 176 4.37 -27.75 -16.24
N ALA A 177 3.89 -26.68 -15.59
CA ALA A 177 2.65 -26.00 -15.96
C ALA A 177 2.88 -24.90 -17.01
N ARG A 178 2.51 -25.15 -18.28
CA ARG A 178 2.63 -24.20 -19.41
C ARG A 178 1.62 -23.03 -19.41
N HIS A 179 1.13 -22.63 -18.24
CA HIS A 179 0.03 -21.65 -18.08
C HIS A 179 0.29 -20.64 -16.95
N ALA A 180 1.57 -20.42 -16.58
CA ALA A 180 1.98 -19.51 -15.51
C ALA A 180 1.36 -18.11 -15.66
N ASP A 181 1.39 -17.53 -16.87
CA ASP A 181 0.95 -16.15 -17.14
C ASP A 181 -0.54 -15.93 -16.82
N SER A 182 -1.37 -16.97 -16.99
CA SER A 182 -2.79 -16.93 -16.59
C SER A 182 -2.97 -16.91 -15.07
N LEU A 183 -2.11 -17.63 -14.33
CA LEU A 183 -2.16 -17.73 -12.88
C LEU A 183 -1.68 -16.44 -12.20
N ILE A 184 -0.78 -15.66 -12.81
CA ILE A 184 -0.35 -14.36 -12.26
C ILE A 184 -1.56 -13.44 -12.07
N SER A 185 -2.52 -13.45 -13.01
CA SER A 185 -3.76 -12.64 -12.93
C SER A 185 -4.75 -13.09 -11.84
N HIS A 186 -4.48 -14.23 -11.19
CA HIS A 186 -5.23 -14.76 -10.04
C HIS A 186 -4.46 -14.68 -8.72
N LEU A 187 -3.24 -14.14 -8.69
CA LEU A 187 -2.48 -13.91 -7.46
C LEU A 187 -2.89 -12.59 -6.80
N GLU A 188 -2.79 -12.54 -5.47
CA GLU A 188 -3.03 -11.32 -4.71
C GLU A 188 -1.96 -10.25 -5.01
N LYS A 189 -2.38 -8.97 -5.01
CA LYS A 189 -1.53 -7.81 -5.33
C LYS A 189 -0.19 -7.82 -4.57
N ALA A 190 -0.23 -8.17 -3.28
CA ALA A 190 0.95 -8.27 -2.42
C ALA A 190 1.91 -9.40 -2.85
N SER A 191 1.38 -10.55 -3.30
CA SER A 191 2.20 -11.66 -3.81
C SER A 191 2.94 -11.28 -5.10
N ILE A 192 2.27 -10.59 -6.02
CA ILE A 192 2.88 -10.13 -7.28
C ILE A 192 3.99 -9.10 -6.99
N SER A 193 3.73 -8.13 -6.11
CA SER A 193 4.73 -7.14 -5.68
C SER A 193 5.96 -7.77 -5.01
N MET A 194 5.77 -8.85 -4.22
CA MET A 194 6.88 -9.59 -3.60
C MET A 194 7.67 -10.44 -4.61
N LEU A 195 7.03 -10.99 -5.65
CA LEU A 195 7.72 -11.67 -6.75
C LEU A 195 8.57 -10.67 -7.57
N LEU A 196 8.04 -9.47 -7.81
CA LEU A 196 8.77 -8.38 -8.46
C LEU A 196 9.97 -7.92 -7.61
N ASP A 197 9.82 -7.80 -6.30
CA ASP A 197 10.93 -7.45 -5.37
C ASP A 197 12.10 -8.43 -5.47
N ASN A 198 11.80 -9.74 -5.48
CA ASN A 198 12.81 -10.80 -5.66
C ASN A 198 13.50 -10.70 -7.03
N ARG A 199 12.77 -10.35 -8.10
CA ARG A 199 13.35 -10.19 -9.44
C ARG A 199 14.20 -8.93 -9.59
N ILE A 200 13.82 -7.83 -8.93
CA ILE A 200 14.63 -6.62 -8.83
C ILE A 200 15.91 -6.90 -8.04
N ALA A 201 15.84 -7.64 -6.92
CA ALA A 201 17.03 -8.04 -6.15
C ALA A 201 18.02 -8.86 -6.99
N ALA A 202 17.56 -9.89 -7.70
CA ALA A 202 18.41 -10.67 -8.61
C ALA A 202 19.00 -9.80 -9.76
N SER A 203 18.27 -8.78 -10.20
CA SER A 203 18.74 -7.85 -11.24
C SER A 203 19.83 -6.89 -10.71
N LEU A 204 19.75 -6.47 -9.45
CA LEU A 204 20.78 -5.68 -8.76
C LEU A 204 22.07 -6.50 -8.59
N ASP A 205 21.96 -7.77 -8.17
CA ASP A 205 23.12 -8.67 -8.06
C ASP A 205 23.79 -8.90 -9.42
N HIS A 206 23.01 -9.09 -10.50
CA HIS A 206 23.55 -9.23 -11.85
C HIS A 206 24.25 -7.95 -12.34
N LEU A 207 23.68 -6.76 -12.09
CA LEU A 207 24.36 -5.48 -12.39
C LEU A 207 25.69 -5.34 -11.62
N ALA A 208 25.75 -5.79 -10.37
CA ALA A 208 26.99 -5.78 -9.58
C ALA A 208 28.06 -6.74 -10.14
N LEU A 209 27.66 -7.86 -10.75
CA LEU A 209 28.56 -8.77 -11.46
C LEU A 209 29.01 -8.18 -12.82
N LEU A 210 28.11 -7.56 -13.59
CA LEU A 210 28.45 -6.88 -14.83
C LEU A 210 29.43 -5.72 -14.60
N ARG A 211 29.25 -4.94 -13.52
CA ARG A 211 30.19 -3.90 -13.09
C ARG A 211 31.61 -4.47 -12.91
N LYS A 212 31.76 -5.58 -12.19
CA LYS A 212 33.06 -6.24 -11.98
C LYS A 212 33.68 -6.69 -13.31
N ARG A 213 32.88 -7.20 -14.25
CA ARG A 213 33.33 -7.64 -15.58
C ARG A 213 33.75 -6.49 -16.52
N ILE A 214 33.29 -5.27 -16.29
CA ILE A 214 33.69 -4.07 -17.05
C ILE A 214 35.00 -3.46 -16.52
N TYR A 215 35.24 -3.55 -15.21
CA TYR A 215 36.48 -3.12 -14.57
C TYR A 215 37.61 -4.17 -14.58
N ASP A 216 37.35 -5.39 -15.07
CA ASP A 216 38.40 -6.33 -15.46
C ASP A 216 39.32 -5.67 -16.51
N ALA A 217 40.63 -5.69 -16.26
CA ALA A 217 41.66 -5.13 -17.15
C ALA A 217 42.39 -6.20 -17.99
N HIS A 218 42.30 -7.50 -17.65
CA HIS A 218 43.13 -8.54 -18.26
C HIS A 218 42.50 -9.07 -19.57
N SER A 219 43.25 -9.08 -20.66
CA SER A 219 42.95 -9.74 -21.94
C SER A 219 43.90 -10.93 -22.13
N ARG A 220 43.39 -12.13 -22.40
CA ARG A 220 44.24 -13.25 -22.86
C ARG A 220 44.23 -13.34 -24.39
N VAL A 221 45.41 -13.45 -24.97
CA VAL A 221 45.64 -13.59 -26.42
C VAL A 221 46.32 -14.92 -26.68
N LEU A 222 45.62 -15.82 -27.38
CA LEU A 222 46.11 -17.17 -27.68
C LEU A 222 46.86 -17.19 -29.01
N VAL A 223 48.17 -17.46 -28.97
CA VAL A 223 49.01 -17.67 -30.16
C VAL A 223 49.03 -19.16 -30.49
N THR A 224 48.53 -19.52 -31.67
CA THR A 224 48.39 -20.92 -32.10
C THR A 224 48.69 -21.08 -33.59
N GLY A 225 48.70 -22.33 -34.08
CA GLY A 225 49.15 -22.68 -35.42
C GLY A 225 50.05 -23.91 -35.46
N ASP A 226 50.41 -24.32 -36.67
CA ASP A 226 51.08 -25.59 -36.95
C ASP A 226 52.48 -25.72 -36.29
N LEU A 227 53.00 -26.95 -36.28
CA LEU A 227 54.40 -27.21 -35.94
C LEU A 227 55.34 -26.40 -36.84
N ASN A 228 56.40 -25.84 -36.25
CA ASN A 228 57.42 -25.05 -36.95
C ASN A 228 56.86 -23.86 -37.78
N ALA A 229 55.71 -23.29 -37.38
CA ALA A 229 55.15 -22.07 -37.96
C ALA A 229 55.82 -20.77 -37.45
N GLY A 230 56.69 -20.85 -36.43
CA GLY A 230 57.35 -19.68 -35.82
C GLY A 230 56.55 -18.96 -34.74
N LYS A 231 55.68 -19.68 -33.99
CA LYS A 231 54.86 -19.11 -32.90
C LYS A 231 55.70 -18.50 -31.78
N SER A 232 56.59 -19.30 -31.19
CA SER A 232 57.47 -18.91 -30.08
C SER A 232 58.44 -17.79 -30.51
N THR A 233 58.89 -17.80 -31.78
CA THR A 233 59.65 -16.71 -32.41
C THR A 233 58.84 -15.41 -32.51
N LEU A 234 57.57 -15.48 -32.91
CA LEU A 234 56.66 -14.33 -32.93
C LEU A 234 56.43 -13.77 -31.51
N ILE A 235 56.31 -14.62 -30.50
CA ILE A 235 56.16 -14.19 -29.11
C ILE A 235 57.44 -13.47 -28.63
N ASN A 236 58.62 -14.02 -28.90
CA ASN A 236 59.89 -13.35 -28.56
C ASN A 236 60.02 -11.97 -29.24
N ALA A 237 59.59 -11.84 -30.51
CA ALA A 237 59.53 -10.57 -31.22
C ALA A 237 58.53 -9.58 -30.57
N LEU A 238 57.29 -10.01 -30.27
CA LEU A 238 56.26 -9.17 -29.62
C LEU A 238 56.64 -8.76 -28.19
N LEU A 239 57.42 -9.57 -27.48
CA LEU A 239 57.99 -9.25 -26.16
C LEU A 239 59.24 -8.37 -26.25
N ARG A 240 59.79 -8.17 -27.45
CA ARG A 240 61.06 -7.47 -27.74
C ARG A 240 62.20 -7.96 -26.82
N ARG A 241 62.28 -9.28 -26.64
CA ARG A 241 63.32 -10.00 -25.88
C ARG A 241 63.77 -11.25 -26.61
N ASN A 242 65.08 -11.40 -26.77
CA ASN A 242 65.71 -12.61 -27.25
C ASN A 242 65.52 -13.75 -26.21
N GLU A 243 65.42 -14.99 -26.70
CA GLU A 243 65.59 -16.23 -25.91
C GLU A 243 64.67 -16.40 -24.67
N VAL A 244 63.46 -15.82 -24.70
CA VAL A 244 62.43 -16.07 -23.67
C VAL A 244 61.73 -17.42 -23.89
N MET A 245 61.08 -17.59 -25.04
CA MET A 245 60.46 -18.86 -25.44
C MET A 245 61.45 -19.68 -26.29
N PRO A 246 61.46 -21.02 -26.17
CA PRO A 246 62.35 -21.87 -26.97
C PRO A 246 62.05 -21.76 -28.48
N THR A 247 63.08 -21.83 -29.34
CA THR A 247 62.98 -21.57 -30.79
C THR A 247 63.80 -22.48 -31.72
N ASP A 248 64.33 -23.61 -31.24
CA ASP A 248 65.07 -24.60 -32.05
C ASP A 248 64.18 -25.36 -33.08
N GLN A 249 64.74 -26.31 -33.84
CA GLN A 249 64.07 -27.04 -34.92
C GLN A 249 63.37 -28.35 -34.47
N GLN A 250 63.66 -28.83 -33.26
CA GLN A 250 62.98 -29.99 -32.65
C GLN A 250 61.70 -29.53 -31.89
N PRO A 251 60.68 -30.38 -31.63
CA PRO A 251 59.40 -29.93 -31.08
C PRO A 251 59.53 -29.21 -29.72
N LEU A 252 59.15 -27.93 -29.70
CA LEU A 252 59.56 -26.93 -28.69
C LEU A 252 58.62 -26.75 -27.48
N THR A 253 57.32 -26.89 -27.72
CA THR A 253 56.29 -26.59 -26.72
C THR A 253 55.27 -27.72 -26.69
N THR A 254 55.31 -28.50 -25.61
CA THR A 254 54.40 -29.63 -25.37
C THR A 254 53.15 -29.21 -24.58
N ARG A 255 53.30 -28.18 -23.74
CA ARG A 255 52.30 -27.60 -22.83
C ARG A 255 52.02 -26.12 -23.19
N PHE A 256 50.90 -25.57 -22.72
CA PHE A 256 50.60 -24.13 -22.80
C PHE A 256 51.48 -23.29 -21.87
N VAL A 257 51.88 -22.10 -22.34
CA VAL A 257 52.67 -21.14 -21.57
C VAL A 257 52.03 -19.75 -21.64
N GLU A 258 51.51 -19.26 -20.52
CA GLU A 258 50.96 -17.91 -20.35
C GLU A 258 52.07 -16.94 -19.88
N VAL A 259 52.45 -16.00 -20.74
CA VAL A 259 53.40 -14.92 -20.43
C VAL A 259 52.64 -13.69 -19.94
N VAL A 260 53.11 -13.14 -18.82
CA VAL A 260 52.45 -12.07 -18.05
C VAL A 260 53.47 -11.01 -17.61
N SER A 261 53.04 -9.75 -17.49
CA SER A 261 53.90 -8.70 -16.94
C SER A 261 54.23 -8.96 -15.47
N ALA A 262 55.52 -8.85 -15.11
CA ALA A 262 56.01 -8.91 -13.74
C ALA A 262 55.36 -7.91 -12.78
N LYS A 263 54.66 -6.88 -13.29
CA LYS A 263 53.83 -5.96 -12.50
C LYS A 263 52.76 -6.69 -11.67
N GLU A 264 52.19 -7.79 -12.20
CA GLU A 264 51.23 -8.63 -11.47
C GLU A 264 51.86 -9.41 -10.30
N ASN A 265 53.19 -9.51 -10.23
CA ASN A 265 53.93 -10.26 -9.21
C ASN A 265 55.05 -9.40 -8.58
N GLU A 266 54.69 -8.22 -8.07
CA GLU A 266 55.57 -7.31 -7.31
C GLU A 266 56.87 -6.88 -8.04
N GLY A 267 56.93 -7.03 -9.37
CA GLY A 267 58.11 -6.77 -10.19
C GLY A 267 59.12 -7.92 -10.28
N ARG A 268 58.80 -9.11 -9.73
CA ARG A 268 59.64 -10.33 -9.82
C ARG A 268 59.53 -11.02 -11.18
N GLU A 269 60.61 -11.71 -11.51
CA GLU A 269 60.78 -12.47 -12.74
C GLU A 269 60.96 -13.95 -12.38
N GLU A 270 59.87 -14.72 -12.47
CA GLU A 270 59.78 -16.12 -12.00
C GLU A 270 58.66 -16.89 -12.72
N ILE A 271 58.75 -18.22 -12.74
CA ILE A 271 57.75 -19.13 -13.32
C ILE A 271 56.87 -19.68 -12.19
N HIS A 272 55.55 -19.57 -12.34
CA HIS A 272 54.59 -20.31 -11.50
C HIS A 272 54.10 -21.54 -12.27
N VAL A 273 54.45 -22.74 -11.77
CA VAL A 273 53.99 -24.02 -12.29
C VAL A 273 52.77 -24.43 -11.48
N VAL A 274 51.59 -24.44 -12.12
CA VAL A 274 50.31 -24.74 -11.47
C VAL A 274 50.14 -26.26 -11.31
N ASP A 275 49.71 -26.70 -10.12
CA ASP A 275 49.49 -28.12 -9.84
C ASP A 275 48.22 -28.67 -10.51
N ARG A 276 48.25 -29.94 -10.91
CA ARG A 276 47.20 -30.60 -11.73
C ARG A 276 45.79 -30.64 -11.11
N GLU A 277 45.66 -30.41 -9.80
CA GLU A 277 44.38 -30.46 -9.08
C GLU A 277 43.93 -29.09 -8.54
N ALA A 278 44.77 -28.04 -8.65
CA ALA A 278 44.51 -26.73 -8.06
C ALA A 278 44.04 -25.69 -9.10
N LYS A 279 43.17 -24.76 -8.68
CA LYS A 279 42.94 -23.52 -9.42
C LYS A 279 43.96 -22.49 -8.92
N TYR A 280 44.79 -21.98 -9.83
CA TYR A 280 45.79 -20.96 -9.55
C TYR A 280 45.19 -19.72 -8.88
N ASP A 281 45.75 -19.34 -7.72
CA ASP A 281 45.46 -18.10 -7.00
C ASP A 281 46.78 -17.43 -6.56
N PRO A 282 47.12 -16.20 -7.03
CA PRO A 282 48.31 -15.48 -6.59
C PRO A 282 48.41 -15.25 -5.08
N ALA A 283 47.28 -15.25 -4.35
CA ALA A 283 47.28 -15.11 -2.90
C ALA A 283 47.60 -16.42 -2.16
N ASP A 284 47.37 -17.58 -2.78
CA ASP A 284 47.58 -18.90 -2.17
C ASP A 284 48.76 -19.65 -2.80
N LYS A 285 49.91 -19.54 -2.12
CA LYS A 285 51.18 -20.19 -2.46
C LYS A 285 51.17 -21.72 -2.32
N SER A 286 50.03 -22.34 -1.97
CA SER A 286 49.84 -23.79 -2.05
C SER A 286 49.26 -24.24 -3.40
N THR A 287 48.85 -23.32 -4.28
CA THR A 287 48.27 -23.65 -5.60
C THR A 287 49.29 -23.74 -6.75
N TYR A 288 50.55 -23.41 -6.49
CA TYR A 288 51.62 -23.40 -7.49
C TYR A 288 53.01 -23.60 -6.86
N THR A 289 53.95 -24.10 -7.66
CA THR A 289 55.38 -24.12 -7.33
C THR A 289 56.13 -23.04 -8.13
N VAL A 290 57.23 -22.52 -7.56
CA VAL A 290 58.00 -21.40 -8.14
C VAL A 290 59.33 -21.90 -8.69
N GLU A 291 59.65 -21.53 -9.93
CA GLU A 291 60.90 -21.88 -10.60
C GLU A 291 61.57 -20.69 -11.31
N SER A 292 62.89 -20.77 -11.53
CA SER A 292 63.63 -19.73 -12.25
C SER A 292 63.34 -19.74 -13.75
N ILE A 293 63.37 -18.56 -14.38
CA ILE A 293 63.18 -18.40 -15.83
C ILE A 293 64.19 -19.24 -16.64
N ASP A 294 65.40 -19.45 -16.14
CA ASP A 294 66.44 -20.26 -16.79
C ASP A 294 66.01 -21.73 -17.03
N LYS A 295 64.96 -22.20 -16.34
CA LYS A 295 64.38 -23.54 -16.52
C LYS A 295 63.22 -23.58 -17.53
N LEU A 296 62.77 -22.44 -18.07
CA LEU A 296 61.58 -22.37 -18.91
C LEU A 296 61.67 -23.28 -20.14
N GLU A 297 62.81 -23.28 -20.84
CA GLU A 297 63.05 -24.18 -21.97
C GLU A 297 62.90 -25.66 -21.57
N ALA A 298 63.54 -26.07 -20.46
CA ALA A 298 63.48 -27.45 -19.97
C ALA A 298 62.08 -27.89 -19.52
N ILE A 299 61.26 -26.99 -18.97
CA ILE A 299 59.90 -27.29 -18.50
C ILE A 299 58.88 -27.23 -19.67
N ALA A 300 59.08 -26.35 -20.65
CA ALA A 300 58.18 -26.19 -21.81
C ALA A 300 58.41 -27.26 -22.91
N THR A 301 59.63 -27.81 -23.00
CA THR A 301 59.99 -28.91 -23.90
C THR A 301 59.74 -30.32 -23.32
N ASP A 302 59.27 -30.43 -22.06
CA ASP A 302 59.14 -31.71 -21.38
C ASP A 302 58.14 -32.65 -22.09
N MET A 303 58.67 -33.78 -22.57
CA MET A 303 57.98 -34.83 -23.32
C MET A 303 57.10 -35.73 -22.44
N GLU A 304 57.23 -35.68 -21.10
CA GLU A 304 56.27 -36.31 -20.17
C GLU A 304 55.01 -35.44 -19.96
N THR A 305 54.99 -34.22 -20.52
CA THR A 305 53.85 -33.29 -20.44
C THR A 305 53.20 -33.06 -21.80
N ASP A 306 51.97 -32.57 -21.78
CA ASP A 306 51.09 -32.50 -22.94
C ASP A 306 50.16 -31.27 -22.91
N ALA A 307 49.39 -31.09 -23.98
CA ALA A 307 48.42 -30.00 -24.08
C ALA A 307 47.28 -30.08 -23.03
N SER A 308 47.04 -31.24 -22.42
CA SER A 308 46.05 -31.42 -21.34
C SER A 308 46.60 -31.09 -19.96
N SER A 309 47.91 -30.88 -19.83
CA SER A 309 48.57 -30.49 -18.58
C SER A 309 48.38 -29.00 -18.29
N PRO A 310 48.30 -28.58 -17.01
CA PRO A 310 47.96 -27.20 -16.63
C PRO A 310 49.00 -26.19 -17.18
N PRO A 311 48.57 -24.98 -17.60
CA PRO A 311 49.46 -24.00 -18.19
C PRO A 311 50.55 -23.54 -17.21
N LEU A 312 51.74 -23.25 -17.75
CA LEU A 312 52.78 -22.52 -17.01
C LEU A 312 52.44 -21.02 -17.04
N ARG A 313 52.62 -20.29 -15.94
CA ARG A 313 52.47 -18.82 -15.92
C ARG A 313 53.82 -18.16 -15.65
N VAL A 314 54.33 -17.41 -16.62
CA VAL A 314 55.69 -16.85 -16.62
C VAL A 314 55.60 -15.33 -16.44
N PHE A 315 56.20 -14.82 -15.36
CA PHE A 315 56.24 -13.39 -15.08
C PHE A 315 57.53 -12.78 -15.62
N LEU A 316 57.42 -11.84 -16.57
CA LEU A 316 58.55 -11.19 -17.24
C LEU A 316 58.52 -9.68 -17.03
N ARG A 317 59.68 -9.06 -16.77
CA ARG A 317 59.77 -7.59 -16.76
C ARG A 317 59.76 -7.08 -18.20
N GLU A 318 58.93 -6.08 -18.48
CA GLU A 318 58.87 -5.45 -19.80
C GLU A 318 60.26 -4.93 -20.22
N ALA A 319 60.59 -5.03 -21.51
CA ALA A 319 61.77 -4.37 -22.08
C ALA A 319 61.64 -2.83 -21.95
N PRO A 320 62.74 -2.07 -21.83
CA PRO A 320 62.67 -0.62 -21.79
C PRO A 320 62.08 -0.07 -23.09
N THR A 321 60.88 0.50 -23.01
CA THR A 321 60.12 1.00 -24.16
C THR A 321 60.58 2.38 -24.58
N ASP A 322 60.94 2.54 -25.86
CA ASP A 322 60.97 3.86 -26.49
C ASP A 322 59.56 4.43 -26.64
N ILE A 323 59.46 5.77 -26.63
CA ILE A 323 58.19 6.52 -26.70
C ILE A 323 57.38 6.18 -27.99
N ALA A 324 58.04 5.67 -29.03
CA ALA A 324 57.41 5.31 -30.31
C ALA A 324 56.63 3.99 -30.30
N ASN A 325 57.02 3.01 -29.47
CA ASN A 325 56.51 1.61 -29.51
C ASN A 325 56.28 1.08 -28.07
N PRO A 326 55.06 1.23 -27.50
CA PRO A 326 54.77 0.79 -26.12
C PRO A 326 54.56 -0.73 -26.03
N SER A 327 54.98 -1.34 -24.92
CA SER A 327 54.92 -2.80 -24.70
C SER A 327 53.50 -3.36 -24.86
N ILE A 328 53.38 -4.43 -25.64
CA ILE A 328 52.10 -5.11 -25.88
C ILE A 328 51.44 -5.62 -24.60
N LEU A 329 52.23 -6.02 -23.59
CA LEU A 329 51.74 -6.59 -22.33
C LEU A 329 50.96 -5.58 -21.47
N HIS A 330 51.21 -4.29 -21.62
CA HIS A 330 50.61 -3.26 -20.77
C HIS A 330 50.37 -1.97 -21.57
N ASN A 331 49.15 -1.81 -22.08
CA ASN A 331 48.77 -0.66 -22.89
C ASN A 331 48.22 0.51 -22.06
N GLY A 332 48.46 0.52 -20.74
CA GLY A 332 47.91 1.49 -19.76
C GLY A 332 46.42 1.33 -19.48
N VAL A 333 45.63 0.86 -20.45
CA VAL A 333 44.17 0.70 -20.40
C VAL A 333 43.74 -0.77 -20.25
N VAL A 334 44.55 -1.69 -20.76
CA VAL A 334 44.33 -3.14 -20.77
C VAL A 334 45.67 -3.84 -20.61
N ASP A 335 45.71 -4.82 -19.70
CA ASP A 335 46.83 -5.75 -19.51
C ASP A 335 46.64 -6.96 -20.44
N ILE A 336 47.66 -7.32 -21.21
CA ILE A 336 47.60 -8.42 -22.18
C ILE A 336 48.52 -9.56 -21.76
N SER A 337 47.95 -10.73 -21.53
CA SER A 337 48.70 -11.98 -21.37
C SER A 337 48.79 -12.70 -22.71
N LEU A 338 50.01 -13.02 -23.15
CA LEU A 338 50.28 -13.77 -24.38
C LEU A 338 50.40 -15.26 -24.03
N ILE A 339 49.65 -16.14 -24.72
CA ILE A 339 49.69 -17.59 -24.46
C ILE A 339 50.25 -18.31 -25.68
N ASP A 340 51.42 -18.95 -25.56
CA ASP A 340 51.92 -19.89 -26.58
C ASP A 340 51.16 -21.22 -26.45
N ALA A 341 50.58 -21.68 -27.56
CA ALA A 341 49.94 -22.99 -27.64
C ALA A 341 50.91 -24.05 -28.18
N PRO A 342 50.86 -25.29 -27.68
CA PRO A 342 51.57 -26.41 -28.31
C PRO A 342 51.12 -26.57 -29.77
N GLY A 343 52.05 -27.02 -30.63
CA GLY A 343 51.81 -27.12 -32.07
C GLY A 343 50.61 -28.01 -32.45
N LEU A 344 49.87 -27.60 -33.48
CA LEU A 344 48.68 -28.32 -33.94
C LEU A 344 49.04 -29.67 -34.58
N ASN A 345 48.81 -30.71 -33.78
CA ASN A 345 48.93 -32.13 -34.12
C ASN A 345 47.55 -32.78 -34.00
N ARG A 346 47.39 -33.97 -34.61
CA ARG A 346 46.11 -34.70 -34.66
C ARG A 346 45.41 -34.83 -33.29
N ASP A 347 46.20 -34.98 -32.24
CA ASP A 347 45.71 -35.19 -30.87
C ASP A 347 45.60 -33.88 -30.06
N SER A 348 46.35 -32.81 -30.43
CA SER A 348 46.31 -31.52 -29.73
C SER A 348 45.27 -30.54 -30.28
N ILE A 349 44.86 -30.64 -31.56
CA ILE A 349 43.87 -29.74 -32.21
C ILE A 349 42.63 -29.54 -31.33
N LYS A 350 42.05 -30.63 -30.79
CA LYS A 350 40.84 -30.56 -29.97
C LYS A 350 41.09 -29.84 -28.65
N THR A 351 42.20 -30.11 -27.97
CA THR A 351 42.53 -29.47 -26.69
C THR A 351 42.79 -27.97 -26.89
N THR A 352 43.54 -27.60 -27.93
CA THR A 352 43.80 -26.19 -28.28
C THR A 352 42.54 -25.46 -28.75
N ALA A 353 41.66 -26.12 -29.52
CA ALA A 353 40.35 -25.57 -29.87
C ALA A 353 39.42 -25.44 -28.65
N ASN A 354 39.48 -26.37 -27.69
CA ASN A 354 38.73 -26.26 -26.42
C ASN A 354 39.24 -25.11 -25.56
N PHE A 355 40.56 -24.89 -25.52
CA PHE A 355 41.18 -23.76 -24.84
C PHE A 355 40.76 -22.43 -25.49
N ALA A 356 40.82 -22.33 -26.82
CA ALA A 356 40.40 -21.15 -27.58
C ALA A 356 38.94 -20.72 -27.36
N ARG A 357 38.05 -21.64 -26.94
CA ARG A 357 36.64 -21.34 -26.62
C ARG A 357 36.43 -20.71 -25.23
N GLN A 358 37.47 -20.61 -24.39
CA GLN A 358 37.34 -20.01 -23.07
C GLN A 358 36.93 -18.52 -23.15
N VAL A 359 36.10 -18.10 -22.19
CA VAL A 359 35.54 -16.73 -22.12
C VAL A 359 36.63 -15.69 -21.81
N GLU A 360 37.71 -16.11 -21.18
CA GLU A 360 38.83 -15.26 -20.76
C GLU A 360 39.78 -14.91 -21.92
N ILE A 361 39.70 -15.65 -23.04
CA ILE A 361 40.51 -15.42 -24.25
C ILE A 361 39.74 -14.49 -25.20
N ASP A 362 40.17 -13.24 -25.30
CA ASP A 362 39.52 -12.22 -26.14
C ASP A 362 39.95 -12.32 -27.62
N VAL A 363 41.18 -12.78 -27.92
CA VAL A 363 41.72 -12.91 -29.29
C VAL A 363 42.48 -14.23 -29.49
N VAL A 364 42.35 -14.80 -30.69
CA VAL A 364 43.17 -15.91 -31.19
C VAL A 364 44.02 -15.44 -32.37
N VAL A 365 45.34 -15.54 -32.21
CA VAL A 365 46.36 -15.27 -33.23
C VAL A 365 46.78 -16.59 -33.87
N PHE A 366 46.49 -16.76 -35.15
CA PHE A 366 46.82 -17.95 -35.93
C PHE A 366 48.06 -17.72 -36.80
N VAL A 367 49.16 -18.38 -36.47
CA VAL A 367 50.45 -18.25 -37.16
C VAL A 367 50.57 -19.29 -38.27
N VAL A 368 50.83 -18.81 -39.49
CA VAL A 368 50.98 -19.61 -40.72
C VAL A 368 52.40 -19.44 -41.25
N SER A 369 53.08 -20.52 -41.60
CA SER A 369 54.34 -20.44 -42.37
C SER A 369 54.03 -20.14 -43.83
N ALA A 370 54.55 -19.03 -44.37
CA ALA A 370 54.36 -18.64 -45.76
C ALA A 370 54.82 -19.70 -46.77
N ALA A 371 55.84 -20.49 -46.42
CA ALA A 371 56.31 -21.61 -47.22
C ALA A 371 55.29 -22.77 -47.24
N ASN A 372 54.73 -23.12 -46.08
CA ASN A 372 53.91 -24.33 -45.92
C ASN A 372 52.42 -24.12 -46.23
N HIS A 373 51.93 -22.87 -46.23
CA HIS A 373 50.51 -22.51 -46.34
C HIS A 373 49.66 -23.17 -45.22
N PHE A 374 48.32 -23.13 -45.33
CA PHE A 374 47.45 -23.78 -44.35
C PHE A 374 47.42 -25.31 -44.55
N THR A 375 47.93 -26.06 -43.56
CA THR A 375 47.82 -27.53 -43.52
C THR A 375 46.38 -28.00 -43.24
N LEU A 376 46.15 -29.32 -43.23
CA LEU A 376 44.87 -29.89 -42.81
C LEU A 376 44.58 -29.63 -41.32
N SER A 377 45.60 -29.73 -40.46
CA SER A 377 45.49 -29.42 -39.02
C SER A 377 45.03 -27.98 -38.78
N ALA A 378 45.66 -27.02 -39.48
CA ALA A 378 45.28 -25.62 -39.44
C ALA A 378 43.83 -25.40 -39.90
N LYS A 379 43.41 -26.05 -40.99
CA LYS A 379 42.06 -25.93 -41.55
C LYS A 379 41.00 -26.50 -40.60
N GLU A 380 41.25 -27.65 -39.97
CA GLU A 380 40.36 -28.24 -38.97
C GLU A 380 40.24 -27.37 -37.72
N PHE A 381 41.36 -26.82 -37.22
CA PHE A 381 41.34 -25.86 -36.10
C PHE A 381 40.55 -24.59 -36.45
N ILE A 382 40.82 -23.95 -37.59
CA ILE A 382 40.15 -22.71 -38.00
C ILE A 382 38.64 -22.95 -38.17
N TRP A 383 38.26 -24.09 -38.77
CA TRP A 383 36.85 -24.47 -38.88
C TRP A 383 36.19 -24.67 -37.51
N GLN A 384 36.86 -25.34 -36.56
CA GLN A 384 36.32 -25.56 -35.21
C GLN A 384 36.26 -24.27 -34.36
N ALA A 385 37.26 -23.39 -34.44
CA ALA A 385 37.33 -22.17 -33.65
C ALA A 385 36.50 -21.01 -34.23
N GLY A 386 36.47 -20.87 -35.56
CA GLY A 386 35.78 -19.78 -36.27
C GLY A 386 34.25 -19.82 -36.16
N HIS A 387 33.67 -20.95 -35.76
CA HIS A 387 32.23 -21.07 -35.47
C HIS A 387 31.82 -20.34 -34.17
N GLU A 388 32.75 -20.03 -33.26
CA GLU A 388 32.48 -19.25 -32.03
C GLU A 388 33.23 -17.91 -31.99
N LYS A 389 34.51 -17.89 -32.35
CA LYS A 389 35.31 -16.67 -32.45
C LYS A 389 35.20 -16.14 -33.88
N ALA A 390 34.18 -15.29 -34.11
CA ALA A 390 33.78 -14.84 -35.45
C ALA A 390 34.86 -14.12 -36.28
N HIS A 391 35.92 -13.61 -35.66
CA HIS A 391 37.09 -13.07 -36.34
C HIS A 391 38.36 -13.69 -35.73
N LEU A 392 39.22 -14.25 -36.57
CA LEU A 392 40.56 -14.72 -36.21
C LEU A 392 41.60 -13.73 -36.73
N PHE A 393 42.69 -13.54 -35.99
CA PHE A 393 43.82 -12.70 -36.38
C PHE A 393 44.91 -13.59 -36.97
N ILE A 394 45.38 -13.33 -38.19
CA ILE A 394 46.23 -14.26 -38.95
C ILE A 394 47.59 -13.63 -39.25
N VAL A 395 48.65 -14.34 -38.89
CA VAL A 395 50.04 -13.87 -39.03
C VAL A 395 50.80 -14.84 -39.94
N VAL A 396 51.13 -14.37 -41.14
CA VAL A 396 51.86 -15.12 -42.16
C VAL A 396 53.35 -14.84 -41.99
N ASN A 397 54.03 -15.73 -41.29
CA ASN A 397 55.44 -15.63 -40.91
C ASN A 397 56.36 -16.26 -41.96
N ARG A 398 57.66 -15.92 -41.94
CA ARG A 398 58.69 -16.30 -42.93
C ARG A 398 58.39 -15.78 -44.35
N PHE A 399 57.89 -14.55 -44.46
CA PHE A 399 57.56 -13.91 -45.74
C PHE A 399 58.81 -13.43 -46.53
N ASP A 400 59.97 -13.36 -45.88
CA ASP A 400 61.31 -13.19 -46.45
C ASP A 400 61.66 -14.32 -47.45
N GLN A 401 61.30 -15.56 -47.14
CA GLN A 401 61.66 -16.76 -47.90
C GLN A 401 60.93 -16.87 -49.25
N ILE A 402 59.97 -15.97 -49.49
CA ILE A 402 59.02 -16.01 -50.60
C ILE A 402 59.44 -15.06 -51.73
N LYS A 403 59.93 -15.63 -52.83
CA LYS A 403 60.34 -14.87 -54.03
C LYS A 403 59.17 -14.21 -54.77
N ASP A 404 57.98 -14.81 -54.72
CA ASP A 404 56.75 -14.32 -55.37
C ASP A 404 55.73 -13.90 -54.29
N LYS A 405 56.00 -12.72 -53.70
CA LYS A 405 55.24 -12.16 -52.57
C LYS A 405 53.76 -11.95 -52.92
N GLU A 406 53.45 -11.51 -54.14
CA GLU A 406 52.07 -11.28 -54.60
C GLU A 406 51.27 -12.57 -54.74
N ARG A 407 51.83 -13.61 -55.35
CA ARG A 407 51.16 -14.91 -55.49
C ARG A 407 50.89 -15.54 -54.13
N CYS A 408 51.86 -15.47 -53.21
CA CYS A 408 51.67 -15.95 -51.85
C CYS A 408 50.51 -15.24 -51.14
N ARG A 409 50.50 -13.90 -51.15
CA ARG A 409 49.38 -13.09 -50.60
C ARG A 409 48.03 -13.54 -51.18
N ARG A 410 47.95 -13.70 -52.51
CA ARG A 410 46.72 -14.11 -53.22
C ARG A 410 46.23 -15.50 -52.81
N VAL A 411 47.11 -16.51 -52.78
CA VAL A 411 46.74 -17.90 -52.42
C VAL A 411 46.34 -18.00 -50.95
N VAL A 412 47.03 -17.29 -50.05
CA VAL A 412 46.68 -17.26 -48.62
C VAL A 412 45.31 -16.61 -48.40
N LEU A 413 45.05 -15.45 -49.00
CA LEU A 413 43.76 -14.76 -48.89
C LEU A 413 42.60 -15.57 -49.50
N GLU A 414 42.82 -16.28 -50.61
CA GLU A 414 41.82 -17.18 -51.20
C GLU A 414 41.49 -18.37 -50.28
N GLN A 415 42.49 -18.91 -49.55
CA GLN A 415 42.25 -19.95 -48.55
C GLN A 415 41.54 -19.40 -47.31
N ILE A 416 41.87 -18.19 -46.84
CA ILE A 416 41.16 -17.54 -45.72
C ILE A 416 39.68 -17.33 -46.09
N LYS A 417 39.38 -16.86 -47.31
CA LYS A 417 38.00 -16.68 -47.82
C LYS A 417 37.14 -17.94 -47.75
N GLN A 418 37.74 -19.13 -47.86
CA GLN A 418 37.05 -20.41 -47.78
C GLN A 418 36.86 -20.92 -46.33
N LEU A 419 37.69 -20.45 -45.39
CA LEU A 419 37.77 -20.97 -44.01
C LEU A 419 37.13 -20.03 -42.98
N SER A 420 37.31 -18.72 -43.15
CA SER A 420 36.72 -17.66 -42.33
C SER A 420 36.38 -16.45 -43.22
N PRO A 421 35.16 -16.40 -43.78
CA PRO A 421 34.72 -15.29 -44.62
C PRO A 421 34.78 -13.94 -43.90
N SER A 422 34.46 -13.91 -42.60
CA SER A 422 34.49 -12.72 -41.75
C SER A 422 35.91 -12.23 -41.42
N THR A 423 36.93 -13.08 -41.42
CA THR A 423 38.34 -12.62 -41.41
C THR A 423 38.78 -12.14 -42.80
N TYR A 424 38.16 -12.61 -43.88
CA TYR A 424 38.46 -12.14 -45.24
C TYR A 424 37.86 -10.76 -45.56
N GLU A 425 36.71 -10.41 -44.99
CA GLU A 425 36.08 -9.09 -45.15
C GLU A 425 36.97 -7.97 -44.56
N ASP A 426 37.48 -8.17 -43.34
CA ASP A 426 38.36 -7.22 -42.64
C ASP A 426 39.87 -7.52 -42.86
N ALA A 427 40.24 -8.17 -43.97
CA ALA A 427 41.57 -8.79 -44.14
C ALA A 427 42.76 -7.81 -44.09
N ALA A 428 42.56 -6.51 -44.30
CA ALA A 428 43.62 -5.50 -44.19
C ALA A 428 44.15 -5.35 -42.75
N ASP A 429 43.25 -5.43 -41.76
CA ASP A 429 43.58 -5.27 -40.34
C ASP A 429 43.81 -6.62 -39.63
N LEU A 430 43.40 -7.73 -40.26
CA LEU A 430 43.45 -9.08 -39.67
C LEU A 430 44.47 -10.04 -40.30
N VAL A 431 45.08 -9.73 -41.45
CA VAL A 431 45.98 -10.66 -42.17
C VAL A 431 47.34 -10.02 -42.47
N HIS A 432 48.30 -10.25 -41.58
CA HIS A 432 49.62 -9.61 -41.62
C HIS A 432 50.67 -10.53 -42.23
N PHE A 433 51.57 -9.99 -43.05
CA PHE A 433 52.67 -10.72 -43.69
C PHE A 433 54.00 -10.20 -43.15
N VAL A 434 54.68 -11.01 -42.34
CA VAL A 434 55.82 -10.57 -41.52
C VAL A 434 56.97 -11.58 -41.52
N ASP A 435 58.08 -11.17 -40.92
CA ASP A 435 59.20 -12.03 -40.57
C ASP A 435 59.57 -11.77 -39.10
N SER A 436 59.17 -12.69 -38.21
CA SER A 436 59.47 -12.57 -36.78
C SER A 436 60.92 -12.91 -36.44
N ALA A 437 61.68 -13.58 -37.32
CA ALA A 437 63.04 -13.99 -37.00
C ALA A 437 63.98 -12.78 -37.04
N ASN A 438 63.93 -12.00 -38.11
CA ASN A 438 64.76 -10.79 -38.23
C ASN A 438 64.42 -9.73 -37.16
N VAL A 439 63.17 -9.68 -36.68
CA VAL A 439 62.78 -8.82 -35.53
C VAL A 439 63.26 -9.40 -34.18
N ALA A 440 63.13 -10.71 -33.94
CA ALA A 440 63.49 -11.33 -32.66
C ALA A 440 65.01 -11.45 -32.42
N PHE A 441 65.82 -11.55 -33.48
CA PHE A 441 67.28 -11.64 -33.37
C PHE A 441 68.00 -10.31 -33.64
N GLY A 442 67.29 -9.32 -34.19
CA GLY A 442 67.83 -8.00 -34.56
C GLY A 442 68.51 -7.99 -35.93
N ILE A 443 68.23 -6.95 -36.71
CA ILE A 443 68.91 -6.69 -37.98
C ILE A 443 70.18 -5.87 -37.69
N PRO A 444 71.37 -6.22 -38.22
CA PRO A 444 72.55 -5.37 -38.13
C PRO A 444 72.35 -4.05 -38.91
N ASP A 445 72.61 -2.91 -38.26
CA ASP A 445 72.41 -1.59 -38.84
C ASP A 445 73.10 -1.40 -40.20
N GLY A 446 72.30 -1.21 -41.27
CA GLY A 446 72.80 -0.80 -42.59
C GLY A 446 72.30 -1.60 -43.80
N GLU A 447 71.54 -2.69 -43.63
CA GLU A 447 70.95 -3.41 -44.77
C GLU A 447 69.68 -2.73 -45.31
N ALA A 448 69.61 -2.60 -46.65
CA ALA A 448 68.49 -1.95 -47.33
C ALA A 448 67.22 -2.83 -47.28
N GLY A 449 66.32 -2.49 -46.36
CA GLY A 449 65.05 -3.21 -46.13
C GLY A 449 64.66 -3.35 -44.66
N SER A 450 65.54 -2.97 -43.72
CA SER A 450 65.23 -2.97 -42.27
C SER A 450 64.02 -2.10 -41.92
N GLU A 451 63.93 -0.91 -42.51
CA GLU A 451 62.83 0.05 -42.31
C GLU A 451 61.47 -0.53 -42.73
N GLU A 452 61.39 -1.22 -43.89
CA GLU A 452 60.15 -1.87 -44.34
C GLU A 452 59.73 -3.03 -43.43
N LEU A 453 60.70 -3.73 -42.83
CA LEU A 453 60.44 -4.88 -41.93
C LEU A 453 59.93 -4.43 -40.56
N ASP A 454 60.54 -3.39 -39.96
CA ASP A 454 60.08 -2.83 -38.68
C ASP A 454 58.74 -2.09 -38.85
N GLU A 455 58.50 -1.39 -39.97
CA GLU A 455 57.20 -0.78 -40.25
C GLU A 455 56.08 -1.83 -40.34
N ALA A 456 56.33 -2.96 -41.04
CA ALA A 456 55.38 -4.07 -41.13
C ALA A 456 55.13 -4.76 -39.78
N PHE A 457 56.14 -4.86 -38.90
CA PHE A 457 55.97 -5.44 -37.57
C PHE A 457 55.29 -4.48 -36.59
N CYS A 458 55.59 -3.17 -36.66
CA CYS A 458 54.87 -2.14 -35.91
C CYS A 458 53.38 -2.10 -36.31
N HIS A 459 53.05 -2.26 -37.61
CA HIS A 459 51.66 -2.39 -38.06
C HIS A 459 50.98 -3.64 -37.47
N LEU A 460 51.67 -4.78 -37.40
CA LEU A 460 51.18 -6.00 -36.77
C LEU A 460 50.87 -5.79 -35.27
N GLU A 461 51.81 -5.25 -34.49
CA GLU A 461 51.61 -4.94 -33.06
C GLU A 461 50.40 -4.02 -32.85
N HIS A 462 50.27 -3.02 -33.70
CA HIS A 462 49.25 -1.97 -33.61
C HIS A 462 47.85 -2.48 -33.98
N SER A 463 47.72 -3.23 -35.08
CA SER A 463 46.48 -3.92 -35.46
C SER A 463 46.07 -4.97 -34.42
N LEU A 464 47.02 -5.68 -33.80
CA LEU A 464 46.71 -6.63 -32.72
C LEU A 464 46.16 -5.91 -31.48
N ARG A 465 46.75 -4.77 -31.09
CA ARG A 465 46.26 -3.93 -29.98
C ARG A 465 44.85 -3.40 -30.23
N SER A 466 44.57 -2.84 -31.41
CA SER A 466 43.23 -2.33 -31.73
C SER A 466 42.20 -3.46 -31.80
N PHE A 467 42.55 -4.61 -32.40
CA PHE A 467 41.68 -5.78 -32.50
C PHE A 467 41.36 -6.40 -31.12
N VAL A 468 42.29 -6.42 -30.17
CA VAL A 468 42.03 -6.81 -28.78
C VAL A 468 40.98 -5.89 -28.14
N LEU A 469 41.08 -4.57 -28.31
CA LEU A 469 40.14 -3.61 -27.75
C LEU A 469 38.74 -3.71 -28.40
N VAL A 470 38.68 -3.85 -29.72
CA VAL A 470 37.41 -4.02 -30.47
C VAL A 470 36.71 -5.32 -30.07
N ASN A 471 37.44 -6.44 -29.96
CA ASN A 471 36.86 -7.69 -29.48
C ASN A 471 36.45 -7.61 -28.01
N ARG A 472 37.24 -6.97 -27.13
CA ARG A 472 36.89 -6.75 -25.72
C ARG A 472 35.61 -5.91 -25.57
N ALA A 473 35.42 -4.90 -26.41
CA ALA A 473 34.17 -4.14 -26.48
C ALA A 473 32.97 -5.01 -26.89
N LYS A 474 33.18 -5.95 -27.82
CA LYS A 474 32.15 -6.89 -28.31
C LYS A 474 31.86 -8.02 -27.31
N SER A 475 32.87 -8.55 -26.62
CA SER A 475 32.82 -9.72 -25.73
C SER A 475 32.48 -9.38 -24.27
N LYS A 476 32.91 -8.23 -23.75
CA LYS A 476 32.73 -7.82 -22.34
C LYS A 476 31.73 -6.67 -22.19
N LEU A 477 31.86 -5.59 -22.98
CA LEU A 477 30.97 -4.42 -22.87
C LEU A 477 29.59 -4.67 -23.52
N GLY A 478 29.55 -5.29 -24.70
CA GLY A 478 28.31 -5.55 -25.47
C GLY A 478 27.19 -6.26 -24.68
N PRO A 479 27.45 -7.37 -23.97
CA PRO A 479 26.43 -8.04 -23.16
C PRO A 479 25.86 -7.16 -22.05
N ALA A 480 26.68 -6.30 -21.44
CA ALA A 480 26.22 -5.37 -20.40
C ALA A 480 25.41 -4.21 -21.00
N GLN A 481 25.83 -3.66 -22.15
CA GLN A 481 25.05 -2.67 -22.91
C GLN A 481 23.65 -3.20 -23.23
N ASN A 482 23.55 -4.42 -23.79
CA ASN A 482 22.27 -5.03 -24.11
C ASN A 482 21.41 -5.25 -22.85
N TYR A 483 21.99 -5.77 -21.77
CA TYR A 483 21.28 -6.01 -20.51
C TYR A 483 20.67 -4.73 -19.94
N ILE A 484 21.42 -3.62 -19.93
CA ILE A 484 20.90 -2.32 -19.46
C ILE A 484 19.80 -1.81 -20.39
N THR A 485 19.98 -1.89 -21.71
CA THR A 485 18.96 -1.41 -22.68
C THR A 485 17.62 -2.16 -22.50
N HIS A 486 17.67 -3.48 -22.32
CA HIS A 486 16.48 -4.29 -22.04
C HIS A 486 15.87 -3.98 -20.65
N LEU A 487 16.71 -3.84 -19.62
CA LEU A 487 16.26 -3.54 -18.26
C LEU A 487 15.56 -2.17 -18.16
N LEU A 488 16.09 -1.17 -18.87
CA LEU A 488 15.50 0.16 -18.94
C LEU A 488 14.15 0.15 -19.66
N ALA A 489 14.00 -0.64 -20.73
CA ALA A 489 12.72 -0.81 -21.43
C ALA A 489 11.67 -1.51 -20.54
N ASP A 490 12.06 -2.54 -19.80
CA ASP A 490 11.19 -3.18 -18.81
C ASP A 490 10.76 -2.19 -17.70
N VAL A 491 11.67 -1.34 -17.20
CA VAL A 491 11.36 -0.33 -16.18
C VAL A 491 10.46 0.80 -16.73
N GLU A 492 10.67 1.23 -17.98
CA GLU A 492 9.82 2.19 -18.70
C GLU A 492 8.39 1.65 -18.88
N LEU A 493 8.25 0.36 -19.22
CA LEU A 493 6.97 -0.33 -19.33
C LEU A 493 6.27 -0.47 -17.96
N LEU A 494 6.99 -0.77 -16.87
CA LEU A 494 6.44 -0.76 -15.53
C LEU A 494 5.98 0.65 -15.11
N ALA A 495 6.79 1.68 -15.36
CA ALA A 495 6.51 3.05 -14.96
C ALA A 495 5.28 3.62 -15.69
N SER A 496 5.23 3.50 -17.02
CA SER A 496 4.14 4.00 -17.85
C SER A 496 2.79 3.32 -17.57
N ALA A 497 2.79 2.00 -17.38
CA ALA A 497 1.58 1.27 -17.01
C ALA A 497 1.07 1.65 -15.60
N ASN A 498 1.97 1.86 -14.63
CA ASN A 498 1.58 2.28 -13.30
C ASN A 498 1.22 3.77 -13.21
N SER A 499 1.77 4.64 -14.07
CA SER A 499 1.37 6.05 -14.14
C SER A 499 -0.06 6.18 -14.68
N LEU A 500 -0.47 5.36 -15.66
CA LEU A 500 -1.88 5.28 -16.08
C LEU A 500 -2.81 4.81 -14.93
N LEU A 501 -2.43 3.75 -14.22
CA LEU A 501 -3.21 3.23 -13.08
C LEU A 501 -3.32 4.28 -11.94
N ALA A 502 -2.24 4.99 -11.64
CA ALA A 502 -2.25 6.08 -10.67
C ALA A 502 -3.09 7.28 -11.16
N ALA A 503 -3.14 7.57 -12.46
CA ALA A 503 -4.04 8.58 -13.01
C ALA A 503 -5.51 8.19 -12.77
N GLN A 504 -5.87 6.93 -13.02
CA GLN A 504 -7.23 6.40 -12.84
C GLN A 504 -7.65 6.33 -11.37
N GLU A 505 -6.79 5.83 -10.47
CA GLU A 505 -7.09 5.81 -9.03
C GLU A 505 -7.27 7.23 -8.46
N ARG A 506 -6.46 8.20 -8.92
CA ARG A 506 -6.61 9.61 -8.53
C ARG A 506 -7.92 10.21 -9.03
N GLU A 507 -8.34 9.91 -10.27
CA GLU A 507 -9.58 10.43 -10.85
C GLU A 507 -10.82 9.83 -10.17
N ALA A 508 -10.85 8.51 -9.95
CA ALA A 508 -11.91 7.86 -9.19
C ALA A 508 -12.04 8.38 -7.74
N ALA A 509 -10.91 8.58 -7.04
CA ALA A 509 -10.91 9.18 -5.71
C ALA A 509 -11.44 10.62 -5.71
N ARG A 510 -11.12 11.40 -6.75
CA ARG A 510 -11.59 12.79 -6.90
C ARG A 510 -13.08 12.88 -7.19
N ASP A 511 -13.63 11.97 -7.98
CA ASP A 511 -15.08 11.88 -8.23
C ASP A 511 -15.86 11.44 -6.97
N GLU A 512 -15.31 10.51 -6.18
CA GLU A 512 -15.89 10.12 -4.90
C GLU A 512 -15.89 11.30 -3.90
N LEU A 513 -14.81 12.09 -3.88
CA LEU A 513 -14.74 13.34 -3.10
C LEU A 513 -15.77 14.37 -3.58
N ALA A 514 -15.93 14.55 -4.89
CA ALA A 514 -16.95 15.43 -5.45
C ALA A 514 -18.37 15.01 -5.06
N ARG A 515 -18.62 13.70 -4.89
CA ARG A 515 -19.89 13.12 -4.44
C ARG A 515 -20.14 13.29 -2.94
N VAL A 516 -19.22 12.85 -2.08
CA VAL A 516 -19.47 12.69 -0.62
C VAL A 516 -19.19 13.97 0.17
N LYS A 517 -18.14 14.71 -0.19
CA LYS A 517 -17.71 15.92 0.54
C LYS A 517 -18.80 17.00 0.67
N PRO A 518 -19.61 17.35 -0.35
CA PRO A 518 -20.70 18.32 -0.17
C PRO A 518 -21.82 17.81 0.74
N VAL A 519 -22.09 16.49 0.76
CA VAL A 519 -23.09 15.88 1.67
C VAL A 519 -22.60 15.94 3.10
N LEU A 520 -21.33 15.58 3.35
CA LEU A 520 -20.70 15.68 4.67
C LEU A 520 -20.73 17.12 5.22
N GLU A 521 -20.39 18.12 4.40
CA GLU A 521 -20.44 19.53 4.79
C GLU A 521 -21.88 20.04 5.03
N LYS A 522 -22.87 19.56 4.27
CA LYS A 522 -24.29 19.84 4.53
C LYS A 522 -24.74 19.23 5.86
N MET A 523 -24.33 18.00 6.17
CA MET A 523 -24.67 17.35 7.44
C MET A 523 -24.01 18.06 8.63
N LYS A 524 -22.71 18.38 8.57
CA LYS A 524 -22.03 19.17 9.63
C LYS A 524 -22.75 20.48 9.94
N LYS A 525 -23.11 21.26 8.91
CA LYS A 525 -23.86 22.53 9.06
C LYS A 525 -25.30 22.33 9.55
N GLY A 526 -25.92 21.19 9.24
CA GLY A 526 -27.26 20.84 9.70
C GLY A 526 -27.31 20.29 11.13
N LYS A 527 -26.17 19.93 11.73
CA LYS A 527 -26.09 19.21 13.01
C LYS A 527 -26.75 19.98 14.16
N GLU A 528 -26.39 21.24 14.35
CA GLU A 528 -26.83 22.04 15.50
C GLU A 528 -28.36 22.22 15.47
N SER A 529 -28.90 22.69 14.34
CA SER A 529 -30.35 22.82 14.12
C SER A 529 -31.11 21.50 14.28
N PHE A 530 -30.51 20.36 13.92
CA PHE A 530 -31.08 19.03 14.12
C PHE A 530 -31.08 18.63 15.61
N GLU A 531 -29.96 18.83 16.32
CA GLU A 531 -29.86 18.53 17.75
C GLU A 531 -30.81 19.41 18.59
N GLU A 532 -30.95 20.70 18.24
CA GLU A 532 -31.93 21.63 18.80
C GLU A 532 -33.37 21.15 18.56
N SER A 533 -33.71 20.78 17.32
CA SER A 533 -35.06 20.28 16.96
C SER A 533 -35.47 19.07 17.81
N LEU A 534 -34.52 18.18 18.12
CA LEU A 534 -34.76 17.04 19.00
C LEU A 534 -34.96 17.41 20.47
N VAL A 535 -34.27 18.44 20.98
CA VAL A 535 -34.51 18.95 22.35
C VAL A 535 -35.87 19.64 22.44
N ALA A 536 -36.23 20.42 21.42
CA ALA A 536 -37.52 21.10 21.36
C ALA A 536 -38.68 20.10 21.40
N GLU A 537 -38.60 19.02 20.63
CA GLU A 537 -39.63 17.97 20.61
C GLU A 537 -39.67 17.13 21.92
N GLU A 538 -38.52 16.83 22.54
CA GLU A 538 -38.48 16.22 23.88
C GLU A 538 -39.24 17.08 24.90
N GLU A 539 -38.93 18.38 24.96
CA GLU A 539 -39.48 19.26 25.99
C GLU A 539 -40.94 19.62 25.71
N GLN A 540 -41.31 19.87 24.46
CA GLN A 540 -42.71 20.11 24.06
C GLN A 540 -43.60 18.92 24.46
N SER A 541 -43.22 17.69 24.09
CA SER A 541 -43.98 16.49 24.43
C SER A 541 -44.03 16.24 25.95
N THR A 542 -42.92 16.51 26.67
CA THR A 542 -42.88 16.38 28.14
C THR A 542 -43.76 17.41 28.84
N GLN A 543 -43.68 18.69 28.44
CA GLN A 543 -44.46 19.79 29.02
C GLN A 543 -45.96 19.65 28.72
N GLN A 544 -46.31 19.21 27.51
CA GLN A 544 -47.70 18.93 27.11
C GLN A 544 -48.31 17.79 27.95
N ALA A 545 -47.56 16.72 28.20
CA ALA A 545 -48.01 15.64 29.07
C ALA A 545 -48.11 16.08 30.54
N SER A 546 -47.12 16.83 31.05
CA SER A 546 -47.10 17.35 32.42
C SER A 546 -48.29 18.25 32.74
N THR A 547 -48.54 19.24 31.88
CA THR A 547 -49.63 20.22 32.05
C THR A 547 -51.01 19.58 31.95
N ARG A 548 -51.22 18.65 31.00
CA ARG A 548 -52.46 17.86 30.89
C ARG A 548 -52.66 16.94 32.09
N ALA A 549 -51.61 16.26 32.55
CA ALA A 549 -51.67 15.39 33.73
C ALA A 549 -52.07 16.18 34.98
N ARG A 550 -51.38 17.30 35.26
CA ARG A 550 -51.70 18.21 36.38
C ARG A 550 -53.16 18.66 36.31
N ALA A 551 -53.58 19.27 35.20
CA ALA A 551 -54.94 19.78 35.04
C ALA A 551 -56.02 18.69 35.07
N ALA A 552 -55.71 17.43 34.74
CA ALA A 552 -56.61 16.30 34.93
C ALA A 552 -56.71 15.89 36.42
N MET A 553 -55.58 15.84 37.14
CA MET A 553 -55.57 15.50 38.57
C MET A 553 -56.20 16.57 39.45
N ASP A 554 -55.98 17.86 39.16
CA ASP A 554 -56.62 18.96 39.90
C ASP A 554 -58.16 18.88 39.76
N ARG A 555 -58.68 18.66 38.54
CA ARG A 555 -60.12 18.45 38.29
C ARG A 555 -60.67 17.17 38.93
N ALA A 556 -59.84 16.11 39.04
CA ALA A 556 -60.20 14.88 39.72
C ALA A 556 -60.33 15.09 41.24
N LEU A 557 -59.36 15.79 41.85
CA LEU A 557 -59.40 16.18 43.27
C LEU A 557 -60.58 17.11 43.58
N GLU A 558 -60.90 18.07 42.71
CA GLU A 558 -62.07 18.94 42.87
C GLU A 558 -63.40 18.17 42.90
N ARG A 559 -63.56 17.15 42.05
CA ARG A 559 -64.77 16.30 42.04
C ARG A 559 -64.89 15.47 43.32
N VAL A 560 -63.79 14.84 43.73
CA VAL A 560 -63.75 14.12 45.01
C VAL A 560 -64.08 15.07 46.16
N GLY A 561 -63.56 16.30 46.18
CA GLY A 561 -63.92 17.34 47.15
C GLY A 561 -65.40 17.75 47.18
N ARG A 562 -66.16 17.49 46.12
CA ARG A 562 -67.63 17.70 46.03
C ARG A 562 -68.44 16.47 46.44
N GLY A 563 -67.78 15.35 46.75
CA GLY A 563 -68.39 14.04 46.99
C GLY A 563 -68.78 13.29 45.71
N GLU A 564 -68.20 13.67 44.57
CA GLU A 564 -68.43 13.06 43.25
C GLU A 564 -67.27 12.13 42.88
N LEU A 565 -67.51 11.17 41.98
CA LEU A 565 -66.45 10.33 41.43
C LEU A 565 -65.46 11.19 40.61
N ALA A 566 -64.15 10.97 40.79
CA ALA A 566 -63.11 11.71 40.06
C ALA A 566 -63.28 11.65 38.53
N ALA A 567 -63.58 10.46 38.03
CA ALA A 567 -63.85 10.16 36.63
C ALA A 567 -64.94 9.06 36.52
N PRO A 568 -65.74 9.04 35.45
CA PRO A 568 -66.75 8.00 35.22
C PRO A 568 -66.07 6.67 34.87
N ALA A 569 -65.90 5.81 35.87
CA ALA A 569 -65.31 4.48 35.71
C ALA A 569 -66.40 3.42 35.48
N PRO A 570 -66.22 2.46 34.54
CA PRO A 570 -67.22 1.44 34.27
C PRO A 570 -67.36 0.48 35.47
N GLY A 571 -68.60 0.30 35.96
CA GLY A 571 -68.89 -0.56 37.11
C GLY A 571 -68.56 0.06 38.48
N LEU A 572 -68.31 1.36 38.56
CA LEU A 572 -68.06 2.08 39.82
C LEU A 572 -69.14 3.11 40.09
N GLU A 573 -69.96 2.86 41.11
CA GLU A 573 -71.05 3.74 41.56
C GLU A 573 -70.91 4.02 43.06
N LEU A 574 -71.52 5.11 43.55
CA LEU A 574 -71.56 5.40 44.98
C LEU A 574 -72.54 4.43 45.68
N PRO A 575 -72.19 3.86 46.84
CA PRO A 575 -73.06 2.92 47.55
C PRO A 575 -74.36 3.58 48.02
N VAL A 576 -75.39 2.76 48.21
CA VAL A 576 -76.68 3.19 48.79
C VAL A 576 -76.57 3.22 50.32
N TYR A 577 -77.11 4.24 50.96
CA TYR A 577 -77.02 4.42 52.41
C TYR A 577 -77.72 3.28 53.19
N PRO A 578 -77.00 2.51 54.03
CA PRO A 578 -77.56 1.38 54.76
C PRO A 578 -78.32 1.78 56.04
N GLY A 579 -78.36 3.07 56.37
CA GLY A 579 -79.01 3.59 57.58
C GLY A 579 -78.09 3.74 58.79
N LEU A 580 -78.69 4.22 59.89
CA LEU A 580 -78.06 4.63 61.16
C LEU A 580 -76.97 3.70 61.71
N LEU A 581 -77.17 2.37 61.62
CA LEU A 581 -76.25 1.40 62.23
C LEU A 581 -75.06 1.05 61.32
N GLY A 582 -75.11 1.38 60.02
CA GLY A 582 -74.08 1.08 59.03
C GLY A 582 -73.24 2.28 58.59
N VAL A 583 -73.35 3.43 59.26
CA VAL A 583 -72.71 4.70 58.87
C VAL A 583 -71.19 4.59 58.71
N TRP A 584 -70.53 3.77 59.56
CA TRP A 584 -69.08 3.59 59.51
C TRP A 584 -68.62 2.81 58.28
N ASP A 585 -69.28 1.69 57.98
CA ASP A 585 -68.97 0.88 56.79
C ASP A 585 -69.39 1.61 55.50
N TYR A 586 -70.48 2.39 55.53
CA TYR A 586 -70.86 3.27 54.42
C TYR A 586 -69.79 4.33 54.11
N ALA A 587 -69.26 5.00 55.13
CA ALA A 587 -68.16 5.97 54.96
C ALA A 587 -66.90 5.29 54.39
N LYS A 588 -66.59 4.07 54.84
CA LYS A 588 -65.48 3.24 54.37
C LYS A 588 -65.64 2.81 52.90
N GLU A 589 -66.84 2.37 52.51
CA GLU A 589 -67.17 2.02 51.13
C GLU A 589 -67.08 3.24 50.20
N ILE A 590 -67.64 4.39 50.59
CA ILE A 590 -67.48 5.64 49.83
C ILE A 590 -65.99 5.99 49.70
N LYS A 591 -65.21 5.91 50.78
CA LYS A 591 -63.78 6.26 50.77
C LYS A 591 -63.00 5.37 49.79
N ASN A 592 -63.26 4.06 49.81
CA ASN A 592 -62.69 3.11 48.86
C ASN A 592 -63.12 3.39 47.41
N VAL A 593 -64.40 3.70 47.18
CA VAL A 593 -64.95 4.05 45.86
C VAL A 593 -64.32 5.35 45.33
N LEU A 594 -64.21 6.41 46.13
CA LEU A 594 -63.57 7.67 45.73
C LEU A 594 -62.08 7.46 45.44
N LEU A 595 -61.35 6.72 46.28
CA LEU A 595 -59.94 6.35 46.04
C LEU A 595 -59.77 5.54 44.75
N SER A 596 -60.64 4.56 44.48
CA SER A 596 -60.57 3.78 43.23
C SER A 596 -60.94 4.61 42.00
N SER A 597 -61.79 5.64 42.14
CA SER A 597 -62.07 6.60 41.06
C SER A 597 -60.84 7.47 40.74
N LEU A 598 -59.99 7.78 41.74
CA LEU A 598 -58.70 8.45 41.54
C LEU A 598 -57.67 7.51 40.90
N ASP A 599 -57.66 6.23 41.24
CA ASP A 599 -56.84 5.21 40.56
C ASP A 599 -57.24 5.05 39.06
N PHE A 600 -58.55 5.14 38.76
CA PHE A 600 -59.03 5.17 37.38
C PHE A 600 -58.65 6.48 36.66
N ALA A 601 -58.73 7.64 37.33
CA ALA A 601 -58.25 8.91 36.78
C ALA A 601 -56.73 8.90 36.49
N SER A 602 -55.93 8.27 37.36
CA SER A 602 -54.50 7.97 37.12
C SER A 602 -54.32 7.16 35.83
N SER A 603 -55.14 6.11 35.66
CA SER A 603 -55.11 5.24 34.47
C SER A 603 -55.49 5.98 33.17
N LEU A 604 -56.44 6.91 33.21
CA LEU A 604 -56.80 7.77 32.07
C LEU A 604 -55.66 8.74 31.69
N VAL A 605 -55.03 9.38 32.68
CA VAL A 605 -53.89 10.28 32.43
C VAL A 605 -52.69 9.54 31.84
N GLU A 606 -52.45 8.29 32.24
CA GLU A 606 -51.46 7.45 31.56
C GLU A 606 -51.85 7.12 30.11
N ALA A 607 -53.14 6.96 29.79
CA ALA A 607 -53.59 6.75 28.41
C ALA A 607 -53.38 8.00 27.54
N ASP A 608 -53.68 9.19 28.07
CA ASP A 608 -53.35 10.46 27.40
C ASP A 608 -51.83 10.63 27.22
N ALA A 609 -51.03 10.31 28.23
CA ALA A 609 -49.56 10.37 28.15
C ALA A 609 -48.99 9.37 27.13
N ARG A 610 -49.55 8.15 27.05
CA ARG A 610 -49.21 7.15 26.01
C ARG A 610 -49.47 7.69 24.61
N LYS A 611 -50.60 8.39 24.40
CA LYS A 611 -50.95 9.01 23.12
C LYS A 611 -50.00 10.16 22.76
N ILE A 612 -49.76 11.09 23.68
CA ILE A 612 -48.83 12.22 23.48
C ILE A 612 -47.41 11.71 23.14
N THR A 613 -46.97 10.64 23.82
CA THR A 613 -45.65 10.02 23.57
C THR A 613 -45.59 9.36 22.20
N ALA A 614 -46.66 8.70 21.73
CA ALA A 614 -46.70 8.15 20.38
C ALA A 614 -46.61 9.27 19.33
N GLU A 615 -47.46 10.29 19.44
CA GLU A 615 -47.45 11.47 18.55
C GLU A 615 -46.07 12.19 18.55
N GLY A 616 -45.37 12.23 19.69
CA GLY A 616 -44.02 12.78 19.81
C GLY A 616 -42.94 11.91 19.14
N VAL A 617 -42.99 10.59 19.33
CA VAL A 617 -42.07 9.65 18.66
C VAL A 617 -42.25 9.68 17.15
N ASP A 618 -43.48 9.79 16.65
CA ASP A 618 -43.77 9.94 15.22
C ASP A 618 -43.14 11.23 14.65
N ARG A 619 -43.19 12.35 15.39
CA ARG A 619 -42.51 13.61 15.00
C ARG A 619 -40.98 13.49 15.05
N VAL A 620 -40.42 12.78 16.03
CA VAL A 620 -38.98 12.47 16.06
C VAL A 620 -38.57 11.61 14.85
N SER A 621 -39.40 10.67 14.41
CA SER A 621 -39.15 9.90 13.18
C SER A 621 -39.14 10.79 11.93
N GLN A 622 -40.10 11.71 11.82
CA GLN A 622 -40.16 12.69 10.70
C GLN A 622 -38.97 13.65 10.67
N LEU A 623 -38.43 14.04 11.83
CA LEU A 623 -37.15 14.77 11.89
C LEU A 623 -35.99 13.92 11.37
N GLY A 624 -36.03 12.60 11.59
CA GLY A 624 -35.10 11.65 10.98
C GLY A 624 -35.18 11.62 9.46
N ASP A 625 -36.36 11.36 8.91
CA ASP A 625 -36.61 11.30 7.46
C ASP A 625 -36.26 12.61 6.72
N LYS A 626 -36.20 13.74 7.42
CA LYS A 626 -35.84 15.06 6.88
C LYS A 626 -34.33 15.36 6.94
N HIS A 627 -33.59 14.83 7.92
CA HIS A 627 -32.20 15.21 8.22
C HIS A 627 -31.16 14.10 7.96
N LEU A 628 -31.56 12.83 7.89
CA LEU A 628 -30.71 11.72 7.46
C LEU A 628 -30.84 11.52 5.93
N PRO A 629 -29.76 11.24 5.18
CA PRO A 629 -29.85 10.85 3.77
C PRO A 629 -30.45 9.45 3.58
N ASP A 630 -31.01 9.19 2.39
CA ASP A 630 -31.74 7.96 2.05
C ASP A 630 -30.91 6.66 2.05
N ASP A 631 -29.59 6.75 2.08
CA ASP A 631 -28.66 5.61 2.15
C ASP A 631 -28.41 5.10 3.59
N VAL A 632 -28.91 5.80 4.62
CA VAL A 632 -28.76 5.41 6.03
C VAL A 632 -29.93 4.52 6.46
N GLU A 633 -29.63 3.37 7.07
CA GLU A 633 -30.67 2.47 7.60
C GLU A 633 -31.55 3.15 8.66
N ARG A 634 -32.87 3.16 8.40
CA ARG A 634 -33.89 3.77 9.28
C ARG A 634 -34.20 2.91 10.51
N THR A 635 -34.77 3.51 11.55
CA THR A 635 -35.05 2.82 12.83
C THR A 635 -36.20 1.81 12.71
N GLN A 636 -35.89 0.52 12.77
CA GLN A 636 -36.89 -0.57 12.79
C GLN A 636 -37.63 -0.73 14.14
N ARG A 637 -37.31 0.08 15.16
CA ARG A 637 -37.93 0.00 16.50
C ARG A 637 -39.25 0.75 16.54
N ILE A 638 -40.36 0.02 16.49
CA ILE A 638 -41.71 0.56 16.68
C ILE A 638 -41.97 0.84 18.17
N PHE A 639 -42.47 2.02 18.53
CA PHE A 639 -42.91 2.31 19.89
C PHE A 639 -44.22 1.57 20.21
N VAL A 640 -44.28 0.92 21.37
CA VAL A 640 -45.44 0.15 21.84
C VAL A 640 -46.05 0.86 23.06
N PRO A 641 -47.12 1.67 22.90
CA PRO A 641 -47.63 2.51 23.99
C PRO A 641 -48.13 1.72 25.20
N SER A 642 -48.62 0.50 25.01
CA SER A 642 -49.07 -0.38 26.11
C SER A 642 -47.95 -0.87 27.02
N ALA A 643 -46.68 -0.81 26.58
CA ALA A 643 -45.53 -1.11 27.44
C ALA A 643 -45.18 0.07 28.37
N MET A 644 -45.64 1.29 28.06
CA MET A 644 -45.38 2.48 28.86
C MET A 644 -46.19 2.46 30.17
N PHE A 645 -45.53 2.87 31.26
CA PHE A 645 -46.00 2.72 32.65
C PHE A 645 -46.25 1.27 33.11
N SER A 646 -45.92 0.25 32.31
CA SER A 646 -46.09 -1.14 32.74
C SER A 646 -45.21 -1.44 33.96
N GLN A 647 -45.83 -1.92 35.05
CA GLN A 647 -45.08 -2.32 36.24
C GLN A 647 -44.30 -3.60 35.97
N ARG A 648 -43.04 -3.46 35.55
CA ARG A 648 -42.09 -4.55 35.44
C ARG A 648 -41.99 -5.23 36.81
N LYS A 649 -42.37 -6.51 36.90
CA LYS A 649 -42.28 -7.34 38.11
C LYS A 649 -40.82 -7.60 38.50
N LEU A 650 -40.14 -6.56 38.98
CA LEU A 650 -38.78 -6.63 39.50
C LEU A 650 -38.74 -7.48 40.77
N SER A 651 -37.58 -8.09 41.02
CA SER A 651 -37.48 -9.20 41.96
C SER A 651 -37.84 -8.80 43.39
N ARG A 652 -38.51 -9.71 44.10
CA ARG A 652 -39.20 -9.53 45.38
C ARG A 652 -38.24 -9.39 46.56
N ARG A 653 -37.31 -8.41 46.55
CA ARG A 653 -36.27 -8.33 47.59
C ARG A 653 -35.60 -6.96 47.86
N GLN A 654 -36.35 -5.86 47.91
CA GLN A 654 -35.97 -4.69 48.73
C GLN A 654 -37.19 -3.76 49.01
N SER A 655 -37.10 -3.02 50.12
CA SER A 655 -37.96 -1.93 50.63
C SER A 655 -39.50 -1.97 50.40
N GLY A 656 -40.26 -1.86 51.49
CA GLY A 656 -41.73 -1.78 51.48
C GLY A 656 -42.32 -0.44 51.03
N VAL A 657 -41.74 0.21 50.00
CA VAL A 657 -42.22 1.48 49.45
C VAL A 657 -43.10 1.21 48.23
N ALA A 658 -44.41 1.12 48.46
CA ALA A 658 -45.37 1.11 47.36
C ALA A 658 -45.36 2.48 46.66
N SER A 659 -45.18 2.51 45.34
CA SER A 659 -45.16 3.75 44.58
C SER A 659 -46.55 4.40 44.55
N ILE A 660 -46.67 5.58 45.17
CA ILE A 660 -47.96 6.23 45.46
C ILE A 660 -48.54 6.88 44.19
N GLY A 661 -49.08 6.06 43.29
CA GLY A 661 -49.68 6.50 42.02
C GLY A 661 -50.54 5.47 41.29
N LEU A 662 -50.51 4.21 41.70
CA LEU A 662 -51.56 3.22 41.44
C LEU A 662 -51.88 2.48 42.74
N GLY A 663 -53.17 2.26 43.00
CA GLY A 663 -53.65 1.51 44.16
C GLY A 663 -53.78 2.38 45.42
N LEU A 664 -54.19 3.65 45.29
CA LEU A 664 -54.60 4.48 46.43
C LEU A 664 -55.67 3.78 47.27
N ALA A 665 -56.61 3.07 46.64
CA ALA A 665 -57.62 2.25 47.33
C ALA A 665 -57.04 1.03 48.08
N SER A 666 -55.78 0.66 47.84
CA SER A 666 -55.08 -0.41 48.57
C SER A 666 -54.24 0.09 49.76
N GLN A 667 -54.08 1.42 49.89
CA GLN A 667 -53.29 2.02 50.97
C GLN A 667 -54.12 2.10 52.25
N ARG A 668 -53.81 1.21 53.22
CA ARG A 668 -54.56 1.09 54.48
C ARG A 668 -54.81 2.43 55.17
N GLN A 669 -53.75 3.25 55.29
CA GLN A 669 -53.79 4.59 55.90
C GLN A 669 -54.75 5.59 55.22
N LEU A 670 -55.03 5.44 53.92
CA LEU A 670 -56.05 6.26 53.22
C LEU A 670 -57.44 5.61 53.26
N SER A 671 -57.53 4.28 53.31
CA SER A 671 -58.80 3.53 53.40
C SER A 671 -59.44 3.54 54.81
N GLU A 672 -58.66 3.82 55.85
CA GLU A 672 -59.15 3.91 57.23
C GLU A 672 -60.04 5.16 57.42
N VAL A 673 -61.20 4.98 58.06
CA VAL A 673 -62.18 6.05 58.31
C VAL A 673 -61.81 6.82 59.57
N ASN A 674 -61.75 8.15 59.46
CA ASN A 674 -61.58 9.07 60.57
C ASN A 674 -62.94 9.56 61.07
N ILE A 675 -63.03 9.97 62.34
CA ILE A 675 -64.26 10.55 62.91
C ILE A 675 -64.68 11.82 62.12
N SER A 676 -63.72 12.56 61.57
CA SER A 676 -63.94 13.71 60.68
C SER A 676 -64.54 13.38 59.31
N ASP A 677 -64.38 12.15 58.80
CA ASP A 677 -65.03 11.72 57.54
C ASP A 677 -66.57 11.66 57.69
N ILE A 678 -67.07 11.46 58.92
CA ILE A 678 -68.50 11.38 59.24
C ILE A 678 -68.99 12.70 59.84
N PHE A 679 -68.24 13.27 60.80
CA PHE A 679 -68.59 14.50 61.52
C PHE A 679 -67.54 15.59 61.29
N ASP A 680 -67.65 16.31 60.17
CA ASP A 680 -66.79 17.45 59.83
C ASP A 680 -67.17 18.73 60.62
N LEU A 681 -67.00 18.65 61.94
CA LEU A 681 -67.22 19.77 62.86
C LEU A 681 -66.36 20.99 62.49
N GLN A 682 -65.21 20.79 61.84
CA GLN A 682 -64.29 21.87 61.45
C GLN A 682 -64.87 22.70 60.29
N HIS A 683 -65.39 22.06 59.24
CA HIS A 683 -66.10 22.74 58.15
C HIS A 683 -67.39 23.42 58.63
N HIS A 684 -68.18 22.76 59.49
CA HIS A 684 -69.40 23.37 60.02
C HIS A 684 -69.10 24.57 60.96
N VAL A 685 -68.04 24.52 61.77
CA VAL A 685 -67.58 25.68 62.56
C VAL A 685 -66.99 26.77 61.67
N PHE A 686 -66.30 26.44 60.57
CA PHE A 686 -65.80 27.42 59.60
C PHE A 686 -66.96 28.18 58.93
N ILE A 687 -67.97 27.48 58.41
CA ILE A 687 -69.16 28.11 57.81
C ILE A 687 -69.96 28.91 58.85
N ALA A 688 -70.11 28.40 60.07
CA ALA A 688 -70.77 29.14 61.15
C ALA A 688 -70.01 30.43 61.51
N ARG A 689 -68.68 30.47 61.34
CA ARG A 689 -67.86 31.69 61.53
C ARG A 689 -67.91 32.63 60.33
N SER A 690 -67.91 32.12 59.09
CA SER A 690 -68.01 32.96 57.88
C SER A 690 -69.37 33.62 57.71
N ASN A 691 -70.42 33.05 58.33
CA ASN A 691 -71.78 33.57 58.25
C ASN A 691 -72.12 34.56 59.39
N LEU A 692 -71.15 34.94 60.23
CA LEU A 692 -71.30 36.04 61.19
C LEU A 692 -71.08 37.39 60.48
N PRO A 693 -71.89 38.44 60.75
CA PRO A 693 -71.74 39.72 60.10
C PRO A 693 -70.47 40.46 60.55
N SER A 694 -69.45 40.46 59.69
CA SER A 694 -68.13 41.07 59.94
C SER A 694 -68.15 42.58 59.74
N ASN A 695 -68.31 43.35 60.83
CA ASN A 695 -68.39 44.82 60.77
C ASN A 695 -67.05 45.53 61.12
N SER A 696 -65.96 45.10 60.48
CA SER A 696 -64.67 45.80 60.37
C SER A 696 -63.81 45.15 59.28
N SER A 697 -62.79 45.85 58.76
CA SER A 697 -62.12 45.50 57.50
C SER A 697 -60.59 45.42 57.60
N SER A 698 -60.01 44.63 56.68
CA SER A 698 -58.60 44.58 56.23
C SER A 698 -57.60 43.64 56.97
N SER A 699 -56.59 43.22 56.20
CA SER A 699 -55.38 42.41 56.54
C SER A 699 -55.57 41.01 57.15
N HIS A 700 -55.02 40.00 56.45
CA HIS A 700 -54.68 38.70 57.01
C HIS A 700 -53.33 38.78 57.73
N GLU A 701 -53.31 38.68 59.06
CA GLU A 701 -52.12 38.26 59.80
C GLU A 701 -52.53 37.51 61.07
N LEU A 702 -51.86 36.40 61.40
CA LEU A 702 -52.27 35.47 62.46
C LEU A 702 -51.29 35.52 63.63
N VAL A 703 -51.62 36.32 64.65
CA VAL A 703 -50.91 36.36 65.93
C VAL A 703 -51.72 35.60 66.99
N PRO A 704 -51.13 34.68 67.77
CA PRO A 704 -51.85 33.94 68.80
C PRO A 704 -52.18 34.84 70.00
N PHE A 705 -53.46 34.95 70.35
CA PHE A 705 -53.88 35.78 71.49
C PHE A 705 -53.76 35.02 72.81
N SER A 706 -52.98 35.58 73.75
CA SER A 706 -52.85 35.07 75.12
C SER A 706 -53.00 36.18 76.15
N ALA A 707 -53.73 35.85 77.23
CA ALA A 707 -53.85 36.58 78.51
C ALA A 707 -54.88 37.73 78.64
N GLU A 708 -55.20 37.99 79.92
CA GLU A 708 -55.93 39.11 80.54
C GLU A 708 -57.44 39.32 80.29
N LEU A 709 -58.21 39.00 81.33
CA LEU A 709 -59.51 39.59 81.68
C LEU A 709 -59.37 41.10 81.95
N SER A 710 -60.40 41.91 81.65
CA SER A 710 -61.03 42.85 82.63
C SER A 710 -62.16 43.75 82.07
N SER A 711 -62.90 44.39 82.99
CA SER A 711 -63.83 45.54 82.82
C SER A 711 -65.11 45.38 81.97
N LEU A 712 -66.14 44.81 82.61
CA LEU A 712 -67.55 45.28 82.69
C LEU A 712 -68.23 46.00 81.50
N GLY A 713 -69.34 45.44 81.00
CA GLY A 713 -70.20 46.10 79.98
C GLY A 713 -71.68 45.64 79.85
N ALA A 714 -72.12 44.62 80.60
CA ALA A 714 -73.50 44.08 80.66
C ALA A 714 -74.10 43.38 79.41
N ALA A 715 -75.02 42.42 79.67
CA ALA A 715 -75.93 41.70 78.76
C ALA A 715 -75.38 40.62 77.77
N SER A 716 -75.53 39.35 78.18
CA SER A 716 -76.01 38.17 77.39
C SER A 716 -75.46 37.90 75.97
N LEU A 717 -74.95 36.72 75.60
CA LEU A 717 -74.76 35.42 76.29
C LEU A 717 -73.47 34.75 75.76
N ALA A 718 -72.74 34.02 76.61
CA ALA A 718 -71.47 33.40 76.23
C ALA A 718 -71.65 32.12 75.40
N VAL A 719 -71.12 32.11 74.16
CA VAL A 719 -70.91 30.90 73.36
C VAL A 719 -69.45 30.47 73.53
N GLY A 720 -69.22 29.26 74.05
CA GLY A 720 -67.88 28.77 74.38
C GLY A 720 -67.00 28.56 73.16
N ALA A 721 -65.78 29.12 73.16
CA ALA A 721 -64.81 28.94 72.09
C ALA A 721 -64.09 27.59 72.21
N LEU A 722 -64.29 26.70 71.22
CA LEU A 722 -63.53 25.46 71.08
C LEU A 722 -62.22 25.71 70.32
N SER A 723 -61.08 25.60 71.01
CA SER A 723 -59.72 25.67 70.46
C SER A 723 -59.10 24.27 70.36
N LEU A 724 -59.49 23.53 69.32
CA LEU A 724 -58.96 22.18 69.06
C LEU A 724 -57.61 22.24 68.33
N SER A 725 -56.50 22.24 69.09
CA SER A 725 -55.17 22.00 68.54
C SER A 725 -54.94 20.49 68.35
N THR A 726 -54.59 20.07 67.14
CA THR A 726 -54.61 18.65 66.75
C THR A 726 -53.32 17.90 67.11
N LYS A 727 -53.23 17.40 68.35
CA LYS A 727 -52.57 16.13 68.72
C LYS A 727 -52.92 15.73 70.18
N THR A 728 -53.08 14.42 70.39
CA THR A 728 -53.40 13.72 71.66
C THR A 728 -54.79 13.92 72.30
N LEU A 729 -55.58 12.83 72.27
CA LEU A 729 -56.53 12.35 73.30
C LEU A 729 -57.58 13.34 73.86
N GLY A 730 -58.49 13.79 72.98
CA GLY A 730 -59.71 14.51 73.39
C GLY A 730 -60.83 13.62 73.95
N LEU A 731 -60.74 13.22 75.23
CA LEU A 731 -61.89 12.69 76.00
C LEU A 731 -62.34 13.66 77.11
N ASN A 732 -61.40 14.29 77.80
CA ASN A 732 -61.68 15.14 78.97
C ASN A 732 -62.50 16.40 78.63
N ALA A 733 -62.37 16.95 77.42
CA ALA A 733 -63.13 18.13 76.97
C ALA A 733 -64.65 17.86 76.85
N ILE A 734 -65.05 16.62 76.56
CA ILE A 734 -66.47 16.22 76.51
C ILE A 734 -67.04 16.14 77.93
N ILE A 735 -66.22 15.66 78.88
CA ILE A 735 -66.58 15.57 80.30
C ILE A 735 -66.76 16.98 80.91
N ASP A 736 -65.82 17.90 80.65
CA ASP A 736 -65.90 19.29 81.14
C ASP A 736 -67.12 20.03 80.56
N GLY A 737 -67.48 19.75 79.30
CA GLY A 737 -68.73 20.22 78.69
C GLY A 737 -69.98 19.68 79.38
N PHE A 738 -69.98 18.40 79.77
CA PHE A 738 -71.08 17.78 80.51
C PHE A 738 -71.23 18.35 81.94
N VAL A 739 -70.10 18.63 82.62
CA VAL A 739 -70.11 19.24 83.96
C VAL A 739 -70.75 20.63 83.91
N ARG A 740 -70.35 21.49 82.96
CA ARG A 740 -70.96 22.82 82.77
C ARG A 740 -72.44 22.76 82.35
N PHE A 741 -72.86 21.68 81.66
CA PHE A 741 -74.28 21.45 81.38
C PHE A 741 -75.09 21.16 82.66
N SER A 742 -74.48 20.52 83.66
CA SER A 742 -75.10 20.31 84.98
C SER A 742 -75.24 21.62 85.79
N GLU A 743 -74.26 22.52 85.68
CA GLU A 743 -74.35 23.86 86.30
C GLU A 743 -75.47 24.68 85.67
N LEU A 744 -75.66 24.61 84.33
CA LEU A 744 -76.76 25.28 83.64
C LEU A 744 -78.14 24.80 84.11
N ALA A 745 -78.26 23.54 84.54
CA ALA A 745 -79.50 22.95 85.07
C ALA A 745 -79.88 23.44 86.49
N SER A 746 -79.00 24.20 87.17
CA SER A 746 -79.27 24.83 88.48
C SER A 746 -80.11 26.11 88.38
N ASN A 747 -80.03 26.84 87.26
CA ASN A 747 -80.67 28.15 87.11
C ASN A 747 -82.18 27.99 86.76
N PRO A 748 -83.11 28.59 87.53
CA PRO A 748 -84.55 28.42 87.32
C PRO A 748 -85.07 29.05 86.01
N ALA A 749 -84.38 30.06 85.45
CA ALA A 749 -84.70 30.61 84.14
C ALA A 749 -84.23 29.66 83.02
N ALA A 750 -83.02 29.10 83.15
CA ALA A 750 -82.49 28.13 82.20
C ALA A 750 -83.33 26.85 82.17
N ARG A 751 -83.75 26.32 83.32
CA ARG A 751 -84.55 25.07 83.41
C ARG A 751 -85.86 25.12 82.61
N ARG A 752 -86.49 26.29 82.45
CA ARG A 752 -87.70 26.46 81.61
C ARG A 752 -87.43 26.29 80.11
N TRP A 753 -86.25 26.71 79.66
CA TRP A 753 -85.84 26.64 78.25
C TRP A 753 -85.00 25.41 77.92
N ALA A 754 -84.34 24.79 78.91
CA ALA A 754 -83.47 23.63 78.71
C ALA A 754 -84.20 22.45 78.06
N ALA A 755 -85.42 22.12 78.51
CA ALA A 755 -86.20 21.02 77.93
C ALA A 755 -86.58 21.26 76.45
N PRO A 756 -87.20 22.39 76.04
CA PRO A 756 -87.47 22.65 74.63
C PRO A 756 -86.20 22.88 73.79
N ILE A 757 -85.14 23.48 74.34
CA ILE A 757 -83.85 23.62 73.62
C ILE A 757 -83.23 22.25 73.37
N VAL A 758 -83.11 21.38 74.38
CA VAL A 758 -82.61 20.01 74.21
C VAL A 758 -83.53 19.21 73.27
N GLY A 759 -84.84 19.40 73.33
CA GLY A 759 -85.79 18.81 72.39
C GLY A 759 -85.55 19.25 70.93
N ILE A 760 -85.33 20.55 70.70
CA ILE A 760 -85.03 21.11 69.37
C ILE A 760 -83.65 20.64 68.88
N PHE A 761 -82.62 20.62 69.74
CA PHE A 761 -81.30 20.11 69.40
C PHE A 761 -81.30 18.60 69.14
N ALA A 762 -82.05 17.80 69.91
CA ALA A 762 -82.17 16.36 69.70
C ALA A 762 -82.97 16.04 68.43
N PHE A 763 -84.10 16.73 68.20
CA PHE A 763 -84.88 16.60 66.97
C PHE A 763 -84.09 17.07 65.74
N GLY A 764 -83.37 18.20 65.85
CA GLY A 764 -82.48 18.71 64.80
C GLY A 764 -81.30 17.78 64.51
N ALA A 765 -80.69 17.18 65.54
CA ALA A 765 -79.65 16.17 65.39
C ALA A 765 -80.19 14.90 64.72
N VAL A 766 -81.35 14.39 65.14
CA VAL A 766 -82.01 13.24 64.49
C VAL A 766 -82.39 13.56 63.04
N ALA A 767 -82.91 14.76 62.75
CA ALA A 767 -83.23 15.20 61.40
C ALA A 767 -81.98 15.30 60.51
N TYR A 768 -80.88 15.89 61.01
CA TYR A 768 -79.58 15.92 60.34
C TYR A 768 -79.04 14.50 60.08
N VAL A 769 -79.12 13.61 61.06
CA VAL A 769 -78.66 12.22 60.98
C VAL A 769 -79.49 11.35 60.03
N VAL A 770 -80.78 11.65 59.86
CA VAL A 770 -81.68 10.90 58.95
C VAL A 770 -81.71 11.48 57.53
N TYR A 771 -81.67 12.81 57.37
CA TYR A 771 -81.89 13.49 56.08
C TYR A 771 -80.61 14.05 55.44
N GLU A 772 -79.59 14.39 56.23
CA GLU A 772 -78.41 15.12 55.75
C GLU A 772 -77.13 14.27 55.73
N LEU A 773 -76.90 13.36 56.70
CA LEU A 773 -75.78 12.40 56.67
C LEU A 773 -75.61 11.66 55.32
N PRO A 774 -76.67 11.13 54.66
CA PRO A 774 -76.52 10.45 53.36
C PRO A 774 -75.94 11.34 52.26
N ARG A 775 -76.05 12.67 52.42
CA ARG A 775 -75.57 13.69 51.46
C ARG A 775 -74.30 14.40 51.92
N SER A 776 -73.99 14.39 53.22
CA SER A 776 -72.79 15.03 53.78
C SER A 776 -71.60 14.07 53.88
N ILE A 777 -71.79 12.77 54.16
CA ILE A 777 -70.68 11.81 54.25
C ILE A 777 -69.81 11.78 52.97
N PRO A 778 -70.35 11.68 51.73
CA PRO A 778 -69.52 11.71 50.52
C PRO A 778 -68.69 12.99 50.38
N ARG A 779 -69.24 14.13 50.81
CA ARG A 779 -68.57 15.44 50.78
C ARG A 779 -67.51 15.59 51.86
N ASN A 780 -67.75 15.06 53.05
CA ASN A 780 -66.83 15.14 54.17
C ASN A 780 -65.64 14.20 53.96
N VAL A 781 -65.89 12.93 53.59
CA VAL A 781 -64.87 12.00 53.08
C VAL A 781 -64.10 12.63 51.92
N GLY A 782 -64.82 13.21 50.95
CA GLY A 782 -64.25 13.85 49.77
C GLY A 782 -63.29 15.00 50.07
N ARG A 783 -63.70 15.95 50.92
CA ARG A 783 -62.86 17.07 51.37
C ARG A 783 -61.66 16.60 52.19
N HIS A 784 -61.85 15.62 53.08
CA HIS A 784 -60.75 15.10 53.90
C HIS A 784 -59.72 14.33 53.05
N LEU A 785 -60.16 13.58 52.02
CA LEU A 785 -59.27 13.02 51.00
C LEU A 785 -58.56 14.12 50.19
N GLN A 786 -59.28 15.14 49.73
CA GLN A 786 -58.71 16.27 48.99
C GLN A 786 -57.65 17.00 49.81
N ALA A 787 -57.92 17.34 51.08
CA ALA A 787 -56.98 17.97 51.98
C ALA A 787 -55.75 17.08 52.26
N SER A 788 -55.97 15.78 52.47
CA SER A 788 -54.89 14.81 52.68
C SER A 788 -53.95 14.74 51.47
N LEU A 789 -54.49 14.70 50.25
CA LEU A 789 -53.72 14.62 49.00
C LEU A 789 -53.12 15.97 48.55
N LEU A 790 -53.56 17.09 49.12
CA LEU A 790 -52.92 18.40 48.96
C LEU A 790 -51.77 18.63 49.95
N ILE A 791 -51.88 18.09 51.18
CA ILE A 791 -50.92 18.33 52.27
C ILE A 791 -49.85 17.23 52.36
N GLY A 792 -50.18 15.98 52.00
CA GLY A 792 -49.36 14.81 52.34
C GLY A 792 -49.16 13.81 51.19
N SER A 793 -48.25 14.12 50.26
CA SER A 793 -47.76 13.16 49.24
C SER A 793 -46.24 13.16 49.02
N GLY A 794 -45.47 13.79 49.93
CA GLY A 794 -44.00 13.67 49.96
C GLY A 794 -43.52 12.31 50.47
N MET A 795 -42.32 11.91 50.04
CA MET A 795 -41.61 10.73 50.57
C MET A 795 -41.17 10.98 52.02
N PRO A 796 -41.10 9.94 52.90
CA PRO A 796 -40.51 10.08 54.23
C PRO A 796 -38.98 10.20 54.13
N GLY A 797 -38.50 11.41 53.84
CA GLY A 797 -37.08 11.74 53.69
C GLY A 797 -36.82 13.16 53.22
N ASP A 798 -37.66 13.68 52.32
CA ASP A 798 -37.54 15.05 51.79
C ASP A 798 -38.52 15.99 52.52
N ASN A 799 -38.06 17.18 52.92
CA ASN A 799 -38.86 18.15 53.71
C ASN A 799 -39.91 18.93 52.89
N GLU A 800 -40.14 18.58 51.62
CA GLU A 800 -41.07 19.28 50.73
C GLU A 800 -42.37 18.50 50.53
N THR A 801 -43.47 19.04 51.08
CA THR A 801 -44.83 18.52 50.89
C THR A 801 -45.36 18.84 49.49
N THR A 802 -44.94 18.05 48.50
CA THR A 802 -45.44 18.17 47.12
C THR A 802 -46.89 17.68 46.99
N PRO A 803 -47.82 18.47 46.40
CA PRO A 803 -49.21 18.05 46.17
C PRO A 803 -49.33 16.87 45.21
N TRP A 804 -50.36 16.03 45.41
CA TRP A 804 -50.52 14.78 44.64
C TRP A 804 -50.62 14.99 43.13
N ALA A 805 -51.29 16.06 42.67
CA ALA A 805 -51.39 16.40 41.26
C ALA A 805 -50.03 16.75 40.63
N GLU A 806 -49.15 17.44 41.37
CA GLU A 806 -47.79 17.75 40.93
C GLU A 806 -46.92 16.48 40.94
N TYR A 807 -47.07 15.61 41.94
CA TYR A 807 -46.39 14.32 41.98
C TYR A 807 -46.77 13.44 40.78
N GLN A 808 -48.07 13.30 40.45
CA GLN A 808 -48.50 12.53 39.28
C GLN A 808 -48.02 13.16 37.96
N ALA A 809 -48.09 14.49 37.82
CA ALA A 809 -47.54 15.19 36.66
C ALA A 809 -46.03 14.95 36.51
N GLY A 810 -45.27 14.98 37.61
CA GLY A 810 -43.85 14.64 37.65
C GLY A 810 -43.56 13.18 37.30
N ARG A 811 -44.38 12.23 37.78
CA ARG A 811 -44.31 10.80 37.42
C ARG A 811 -44.51 10.58 35.92
N VAL A 812 -45.56 11.19 35.36
CA VAL A 812 -45.88 11.15 33.93
C VAL A 812 -44.75 11.76 33.11
N SER A 813 -44.29 12.96 33.48
CA SER A 813 -43.19 13.66 32.81
C SER A 813 -41.91 12.81 32.75
N LYS A 814 -41.55 12.12 33.84
CA LYS A 814 -40.34 11.28 33.90
C LYS A 814 -40.39 10.11 32.92
N GLU A 815 -41.53 9.43 32.77
CA GLU A 815 -41.65 8.32 31.81
C GLU A 815 -41.81 8.81 30.36
N VAL A 816 -42.51 9.92 30.11
CA VAL A 816 -42.60 10.55 28.77
C VAL A 816 -41.21 10.97 28.29
N ARG A 817 -40.49 11.77 29.09
CA ARG A 817 -39.13 12.25 28.80
C ARG A 817 -38.15 11.09 28.57
N LYS A 818 -38.28 10.00 29.33
CA LYS A 818 -37.47 8.78 29.18
C LYS A 818 -37.68 8.07 27.83
N VAL A 819 -38.91 8.02 27.32
CA VAL A 819 -39.19 7.47 25.97
C VAL A 819 -38.69 8.43 24.89
N MET A 820 -39.00 9.72 24.99
CA MET A 820 -38.56 10.74 24.03
C MET A 820 -37.03 10.79 23.92
N ARG A 821 -36.30 10.73 25.05
CA ARG A 821 -34.83 10.62 25.07
C ARG A 821 -34.31 9.39 24.37
N LEU A 822 -34.96 8.24 24.52
CA LEU A 822 -34.52 7.00 23.87
C LEU A 822 -34.68 7.08 22.34
N ALA A 823 -35.76 7.68 21.85
CA ALA A 823 -36.00 7.92 20.42
C ALA A 823 -35.00 8.95 19.85
N ALA A 824 -34.84 10.09 20.52
CA ALA A 824 -33.88 11.13 20.12
C ALA A 824 -32.42 10.63 20.18
N TRP A 825 -32.08 9.76 21.13
CA TRP A 825 -30.73 9.17 21.24
C TRP A 825 -30.43 8.19 20.11
N ASP A 826 -31.35 7.28 19.75
CA ASP A 826 -31.14 6.34 18.62
C ASP A 826 -30.89 7.11 17.31
N LEU A 827 -31.61 8.20 17.09
CA LEU A 827 -31.47 9.02 15.90
C LEU A 827 -30.19 9.89 15.92
N ARG A 828 -29.78 10.40 17.09
CA ARG A 828 -28.49 11.10 17.26
C ARG A 828 -27.30 10.18 16.98
N GLU A 829 -27.31 8.96 17.49
CA GLU A 829 -26.21 8.02 17.26
C GLU A 829 -26.15 7.59 15.78
N ARG A 830 -27.29 7.39 15.12
CA ARG A 830 -27.35 7.18 13.64
C ARG A 830 -26.81 8.37 12.86
N PHE A 831 -27.24 9.60 13.21
CA PHE A 831 -26.77 10.81 12.53
C PHE A 831 -25.25 10.96 12.68
N LYS A 832 -24.74 10.75 13.90
CA LYS A 832 -23.30 10.73 14.20
C LYS A 832 -22.58 9.67 13.36
N ALA A 833 -23.00 8.40 13.41
CA ALA A 833 -22.38 7.33 12.62
C ALA A 833 -22.41 7.62 11.10
N ALA A 834 -23.48 8.23 10.60
CA ALA A 834 -23.62 8.64 9.19
C ALA A 834 -22.76 9.86 8.80
N VAL A 835 -22.32 10.68 9.77
CA VAL A 835 -21.30 11.73 9.59
C VAL A 835 -19.90 11.12 9.68
N ASP A 836 -19.65 10.30 10.69
CA ASP A 836 -18.34 9.70 10.97
C ASP A 836 -17.90 8.80 9.80
N ALA A 837 -18.75 7.88 9.33
CA ALA A 837 -18.45 7.01 8.18
C ALA A 837 -18.22 7.79 6.87
N ARG A 838 -18.92 8.92 6.66
CA ARG A 838 -18.64 9.83 5.53
C ARG A 838 -17.33 10.60 5.71
N GLY A 839 -16.97 10.92 6.95
CA GLY A 839 -15.66 11.47 7.31
C GLY A 839 -14.52 10.49 6.99
N GLU A 840 -14.71 9.21 7.27
CA GLU A 840 -13.77 8.15 6.92
C GLU A 840 -13.64 7.98 5.40
N VAL A 841 -14.75 7.85 4.65
CA VAL A 841 -14.71 7.77 3.17
C VAL A 841 -14.03 9.00 2.54
N VAL A 842 -14.29 10.21 3.04
CA VAL A 842 -13.60 11.43 2.57
C VAL A 842 -12.12 11.43 2.93
N ARG A 843 -11.74 11.02 4.15
CA ARG A 843 -10.33 10.89 4.55
C ARG A 843 -9.59 9.91 3.65
N GLU A 844 -10.16 8.73 3.42
CA GLU A 844 -9.54 7.67 2.62
C GLU A 844 -9.41 8.08 1.15
N SER A 845 -10.41 8.79 0.62
CA SER A 845 -10.35 9.34 -0.74
C SER A 845 -9.33 10.48 -0.88
N GLU A 846 -9.16 11.34 0.13
CA GLU A 846 -8.07 12.35 0.15
C GLU A 846 -6.68 11.71 0.33
N GLU A 847 -6.59 10.57 1.02
CA GLU A 847 -5.35 9.80 1.18
C GLU A 847 -4.98 8.99 -0.07
N THR A 848 -5.95 8.47 -0.83
CA THR A 848 -5.70 7.82 -2.12
C THR A 848 -5.39 8.84 -3.21
N GLU A 849 -6.14 9.96 -3.32
CA GLU A 849 -5.81 11.06 -4.24
C GLU A 849 -4.36 11.55 -3.99
N ARG A 850 -3.98 11.78 -2.72
CA ARG A 850 -2.62 12.20 -2.36
C ARG A 850 -1.56 11.15 -2.66
N ARG A 851 -1.83 9.85 -2.46
CA ARG A 851 -0.89 8.75 -2.77
C ARG A 851 -0.69 8.62 -4.28
N ALA A 852 -1.77 8.57 -5.04
CA ALA A 852 -1.75 8.47 -6.49
C ALA A 852 -1.11 9.71 -7.15
N ALA A 853 -1.35 10.91 -6.63
CA ALA A 853 -0.67 12.13 -7.08
C ALA A 853 0.86 12.09 -6.86
N LYS A 854 1.33 11.56 -5.71
CA LYS A 854 2.77 11.32 -5.48
C LYS A 854 3.34 10.28 -6.44
N ALA A 855 2.61 9.18 -6.65
CA ALA A 855 3.05 8.12 -7.54
C ALA A 855 3.21 8.62 -8.99
N LEU A 856 2.26 9.40 -9.50
CA LEU A 856 2.38 10.09 -10.79
C LEU A 856 3.65 10.96 -10.89
N THR A 857 3.96 11.75 -9.87
CA THR A 857 5.19 12.58 -9.88
C THR A 857 6.47 11.75 -9.83
N TRP A 858 6.46 10.58 -9.17
CA TRP A 858 7.62 9.69 -9.07
C TRP A 858 7.83 8.88 -10.37
N PHE A 859 6.77 8.32 -10.98
CA PHE A 859 6.88 7.65 -12.27
C PHE A 859 7.37 8.60 -13.38
N ALA A 860 6.89 9.86 -13.40
CA ALA A 860 7.38 10.89 -14.31
C ALA A 860 8.81 11.41 -14.00
N GLU A 861 9.40 11.00 -12.87
CA GLU A 861 10.84 11.16 -12.59
C GLU A 861 11.61 9.91 -13.04
N VAL A 862 11.07 8.70 -12.83
CA VAL A 862 11.64 7.44 -13.34
C VAL A 862 11.78 7.46 -14.86
N GLU A 863 10.76 7.90 -15.60
CA GLU A 863 10.81 8.03 -17.06
C GLU A 863 11.99 8.91 -17.52
N LYS A 864 12.22 10.05 -16.86
CA LYS A 864 13.35 10.96 -17.14
C LYS A 864 14.70 10.39 -16.73
N ARG A 865 14.76 9.63 -15.63
CA ARG A 865 15.96 8.91 -15.21
C ARG A 865 16.29 7.82 -16.22
N VAL A 866 15.30 7.10 -16.75
CA VAL A 866 15.49 6.10 -17.83
C VAL A 866 16.04 6.76 -19.10
N GLU A 867 15.46 7.89 -19.52
CA GLU A 867 15.95 8.68 -20.67
C GLU A 867 17.42 9.13 -20.47
N SER A 868 17.73 9.70 -19.29
CA SER A 868 19.08 10.09 -18.90
C SER A 868 20.09 8.93 -18.95
N ILE A 869 19.71 7.71 -18.57
CA ILE A 869 20.60 6.54 -18.61
C ILE A 869 20.71 6.00 -20.04
N ARG A 870 19.64 6.06 -20.84
CA ARG A 870 19.66 5.68 -22.27
C ARG A 870 20.66 6.53 -23.07
N ASP A 871 20.72 7.82 -22.78
CA ASP A 871 21.77 8.74 -23.28
C ASP A 871 23.18 8.36 -22.76
N GLU A 872 23.33 8.02 -21.47
CA GLU A 872 24.63 7.56 -20.92
C GLU A 872 25.16 6.30 -21.62
N VAL A 873 24.31 5.31 -21.91
CA VAL A 873 24.70 4.09 -22.65
C VAL A 873 25.03 4.39 -24.13
N GLY A 874 24.73 5.60 -24.62
CA GLY A 874 24.97 6.01 -26.01
C GLY A 874 23.99 5.40 -27.02
N VAL A 875 22.86 4.86 -26.55
CA VAL A 875 21.79 4.33 -27.42
C VAL A 875 20.85 5.48 -27.77
N LYS A 876 21.28 6.31 -28.73
CA LYS A 876 20.41 7.34 -29.31
C LYS A 876 19.24 6.69 -30.05
N VAL A 877 18.06 7.26 -29.84
CA VAL A 877 16.75 6.88 -30.42
C VAL A 877 16.68 7.24 -31.91
#